data_AF-A0A6C0JQ35-F1
#
_entry.id   AF-A0A6C0JQ35-F1
#
_cell.length_a   1.000
_cell.length_b   1.000
_cell.length_c   1.000
_cell.angle_alpha   90.00
_cell.angle_beta   90.00
_cell.angle_gamma   90.00
#
_symmetry.space_group_name_H-M   'P 1'
#
loop_
_entity.id
_entity.type
_entity.pdbx_description
1 polymer ?
#
loop_
_entity_poly.entity_id
_entity_poly.type
_entity_poly.pdbx_seq_one_letter_code
_entity_poly.pdbx_strand_id
1 'polypeptide(L)'
;MIILSENNFKPLEKVPHVEDPENVPDIVFYPEIFDKPAIEKMVNILDSMAFGINDWIWLSDHPDITYNSRISAVPFPYFIEKIREDVEKITGRFFNSCLINKYQNNKKWYKSEKKWLGFDFIIPSISFGAKRKLKFISKRAGITREVKIQSGSLLVERENVEKYWETELSSTDDSIPFYTLSFYHSYRDKVDNCINPKISGRQDTIRKKLPADLTSVYLNNKMRVALAQKFRNGLSGIRGIPEGDQCFMTNGINELSKYIKLGKLIGTGDWGNVYSACLTTEKKCNRKFAIKMSRITDEEYKDPYTETSSAWYEIWMLKDIIKPLVKKNICPNLPLFIDTFLCSKCDFIFRKGDKTHPCIITAMELASGDMRDYLKFGSFSDKELYSALFQIMAGLHAIQMTGQILNNDIKAKNILYYNVKPGGYWHYKIGSQNFYVPNYGKMFVLNDFGVSTLYDPNFQLYPSKQRKTFNLGSRFAINIDETFSPVEAGTEVIGNELRKTKPVKWTTITNGDLQQTSRGASYKIDRKTGQVIISHTVLTPIQKSYLFRKGVSTNPKTWDYFEHPYIIPPFEFYNDVQDTLRTFVGGKRTTQKGNHALFPTISKKFQKTVSAYLGLAENAKSREFSLHTYHVLAGSFIKQFFSKTVNYQTKPKGKKISYYDMNKCVQFKQF
;
A
#
# COMPACT_ATOMS: atom_id res chain seq x y z
N MET A 1 8.59 0.09 42.12
CA MET A 1 8.01 1.20 42.94
C MET A 1 6.50 1.14 42.96
N ILE A 2 5.89 0.46 41.98
CA ILE A 2 4.45 0.28 41.92
C ILE A 2 4.03 -0.93 42.79
N ILE A 3 2.98 -0.75 43.61
CA ILE A 3 2.38 -1.81 44.43
C ILE A 3 1.21 -2.42 43.66
N LEU A 4 1.46 -3.58 43.04
CA LEU A 4 0.42 -4.38 42.40
C LEU A 4 0.00 -5.50 43.34
N SER A 5 -1.28 -5.57 43.63
CA SER A 5 -1.95 -6.67 44.33
C SER A 5 -3.05 -7.23 43.42
N GLU A 6 -3.52 -8.46 43.67
CA GLU A 6 -4.61 -9.04 42.88
C GLU A 6 -5.91 -8.21 42.94
N ASN A 7 -6.08 -7.37 43.99
CA ASN A 7 -7.27 -6.57 44.22
C ASN A 7 -7.27 -5.22 43.47
N ASN A 8 -6.10 -4.66 43.11
CA ASN A 8 -5.97 -3.36 42.43
C ASN A 8 -5.36 -3.46 41.02
N PHE A 9 -5.05 -4.68 40.56
CA PHE A 9 -4.40 -4.92 39.27
C PHE A 9 -5.20 -5.82 38.34
N LYS A 10 -5.70 -5.24 37.25
CA LYS A 10 -6.19 -5.99 36.08
C LYS A 10 -5.29 -5.68 34.88
N PRO A 11 -4.61 -6.69 34.28
CA PRO A 11 -3.82 -6.47 33.07
C PRO A 11 -4.66 -5.82 31.98
N LEU A 12 -4.10 -4.82 31.29
CA LEU A 12 -4.82 -4.06 30.28
C LEU A 12 -5.44 -4.96 29.19
N GLU A 13 -4.75 -6.06 28.85
CA GLU A 13 -5.21 -7.06 27.87
C GLU A 13 -6.49 -7.79 28.28
N LYS A 14 -6.80 -7.85 29.59
CA LYS A 14 -8.04 -8.44 30.12
C LYS A 14 -9.17 -7.42 30.24
N VAL A 15 -8.92 -6.14 29.95
CA VAL A 15 -9.93 -5.08 29.96
C VAL A 15 -10.44 -4.90 28.53
N PRO A 16 -11.71 -5.25 28.24
CA PRO A 16 -12.26 -5.07 26.90
C PRO A 16 -12.30 -3.59 26.52
N HIS A 17 -12.32 -3.30 25.23
CA HIS A 17 -12.63 -1.95 24.74
C HIS A 17 -14.09 -1.60 25.06
N VAL A 18 -14.37 -0.32 25.22
CA VAL A 18 -15.76 0.17 25.29
C VAL A 18 -16.48 -0.13 23.97
N GLU A 19 -17.75 -0.53 24.05
CA GLU A 19 -18.55 -0.85 22.86
C GLU A 19 -18.90 0.39 22.03
N ASP A 20 -19.04 1.54 22.70
CA ASP A 20 -19.39 2.82 22.09
C ASP A 20 -18.39 3.93 22.48
N PRO A 21 -17.27 4.04 21.72
CA PRO A 21 -16.21 4.99 22.02
C PRO A 21 -16.58 6.46 21.72
N GLU A 22 -17.70 6.74 21.05
CA GLU A 22 -18.17 8.12 20.83
C GLU A 22 -18.91 8.69 22.05
N ASN A 23 -19.53 7.83 22.86
CA ASN A 23 -20.32 8.20 24.04
C ASN A 23 -19.65 7.83 25.38
N VAL A 24 -18.69 6.90 25.38
CA VAL A 24 -17.85 6.55 26.53
C VAL A 24 -16.37 6.64 26.14
N PRO A 25 -15.53 7.42 26.84
CA PRO A 25 -14.10 7.46 26.54
C PRO A 25 -13.46 6.10 26.87
N ASP A 26 -12.69 5.56 25.92
CA ASP A 26 -12.00 4.27 26.07
C ASP A 26 -10.74 4.43 26.93
N ILE A 27 -10.96 4.49 28.24
CA ILE A 27 -9.92 4.70 29.25
C ILE A 27 -9.92 3.59 30.30
N VAL A 28 -8.75 3.34 30.88
CA VAL A 28 -8.59 2.45 32.03
C VAL A 28 -7.86 3.19 33.13
N PHE A 29 -8.46 3.28 34.32
CA PHE A 29 -7.94 4.04 35.44
C PHE A 29 -7.53 3.12 36.58
N TYR A 30 -6.27 3.23 37.00
CA TYR A 30 -5.67 2.51 38.12
C TYR A 30 -5.40 3.54 39.24
N PRO A 31 -6.28 3.67 40.24
CA PRO A 31 -6.23 4.77 41.20
C PRO A 31 -5.06 4.66 42.17
N GLU A 32 -4.63 3.45 42.52
CA GLU A 32 -3.69 3.19 43.62
C GLU A 32 -2.60 2.22 43.15
N ILE A 33 -1.61 2.75 42.44
CA ILE A 33 -0.46 1.96 41.98
C ILE A 33 0.84 2.34 42.70
N PHE A 34 0.88 3.40 43.52
CA PHE A 34 2.04 3.77 44.35
C PHE A 34 1.65 3.85 45.82
N ASP A 35 2.59 3.52 46.73
CA ASP A 35 2.44 3.86 48.15
C ASP A 35 2.72 5.35 48.42
N LYS A 36 2.26 5.79 49.59
CA LYS A 36 2.42 7.18 50.05
C LYS A 36 3.90 7.62 50.12
N PRO A 37 4.85 6.84 50.69
CA PRO A 37 6.27 7.22 50.68
C PRO A 37 6.86 7.40 49.28
N ALA A 38 6.52 6.53 48.33
CA ALA A 38 6.97 6.64 46.94
C ALA A 38 6.37 7.88 46.26
N ILE A 39 5.09 8.18 46.51
CA ILE A 39 4.45 9.41 46.02
C ILE A 39 5.19 10.65 46.53
N GLU A 40 5.43 10.75 47.84
CA GLU A 40 6.13 11.90 48.43
C GLU A 40 7.53 12.08 47.86
N LYS A 41 8.28 10.97 47.72
CA LYS A 41 9.61 10.98 47.10
C LYS A 41 9.58 11.42 45.64
N MET A 42 8.60 10.95 44.87
CA MET A 42 8.44 11.33 43.46
C MET A 42 8.10 12.80 43.29
N VAL A 43 7.21 13.35 44.12
CA VAL A 43 6.88 14.78 44.11
C VAL A 43 8.13 15.62 44.38
N ASN A 44 8.91 15.29 45.42
CA ASN A 44 10.16 15.99 45.72
C ASN A 44 11.18 15.95 44.57
N ILE A 45 11.31 14.80 43.90
CA ILE A 45 12.18 14.67 42.71
C ILE A 45 11.67 15.59 41.59
N LEU A 46 10.38 15.56 41.28
CA LEU A 46 9.78 16.34 40.20
C LEU A 46 9.84 17.85 40.47
N ASP A 47 9.67 18.28 41.72
CA ASP A 47 9.85 19.68 42.13
C ASP A 47 11.28 20.18 41.94
N SER A 48 12.27 19.29 42.07
CA SER A 48 13.69 19.62 41.87
C SER A 48 14.13 19.65 40.39
N MET A 49 13.29 19.20 39.46
CA MET A 49 13.64 19.14 38.03
C MET A 49 13.58 20.52 37.36
N ALA A 50 14.56 20.80 36.50
CA ALA A 50 14.55 21.97 35.63
C ALA A 50 13.69 21.71 34.39
N PHE A 51 12.51 22.35 34.31
CA PHE A 51 11.63 22.26 33.15
C PHE A 51 11.97 23.31 32.08
N GLY A 52 11.74 22.98 30.81
CA GLY A 52 11.94 23.91 29.69
C GLY A 52 10.83 24.96 29.56
N ILE A 53 10.89 25.75 28.48
CA ILE A 53 10.02 26.93 28.20
C ILE A 53 8.50 26.65 28.29
N ASN A 54 8.06 25.40 28.12
CA ASN A 54 6.64 25.00 28.16
C ASN A 54 6.27 24.13 29.37
N ASP A 55 7.11 24.09 30.41
CA ASP A 55 6.94 23.17 31.54
C ASP A 55 7.03 21.67 31.13
N TRP A 56 7.79 21.36 30.08
CA TRP A 56 7.94 20.01 29.53
C TRP A 56 9.39 19.50 29.57
N ILE A 57 9.54 18.19 29.76
CA ILE A 57 10.78 17.43 29.55
C ILE A 57 10.46 16.24 28.66
N TRP A 58 11.22 16.07 27.57
CA TRP A 58 11.06 14.97 26.63
C TRP A 58 12.16 13.94 26.79
N LEU A 59 11.79 12.72 27.17
CA LEU A 59 12.68 11.58 27.36
C LEU A 59 12.54 10.61 26.19
N SER A 60 13.63 10.08 25.66
CA SER A 60 13.58 9.05 24.61
C SER A 60 14.83 8.19 24.55
N ASP A 61 14.67 6.93 24.14
CA ASP A 61 15.78 6.05 23.75
C ASP A 61 16.39 6.46 22.39
N HIS A 62 15.81 7.46 21.73
CA HIS A 62 16.20 7.95 20.41
C HIS A 62 16.49 9.46 20.47
N PRO A 63 17.77 9.87 20.48
CA PRO A 63 18.15 11.28 20.64
C PRO A 63 17.68 12.16 19.46
N ASP A 64 17.46 11.55 18.29
CA ASP A 64 17.05 12.25 17.07
C ASP A 64 15.54 12.55 17.02
N ILE A 65 14.74 11.96 17.92
CA ILE A 65 13.29 12.19 17.99
C ILE A 65 13.02 13.45 18.81
N THR A 66 12.60 14.51 18.13
CA THR A 66 12.21 15.77 18.78
C THR A 66 10.71 15.80 19.06
N TYR A 67 10.33 16.31 20.22
CA TYR A 67 8.94 16.60 20.55
C TYR A 67 8.53 17.97 20.00
N ASN A 68 7.34 18.05 19.38
CA ASN A 68 6.86 19.23 18.66
C ASN A 68 7.86 19.83 17.64
N SER A 69 8.74 19.00 17.06
CA SER A 69 9.84 19.43 16.17
C SER A 69 10.80 20.48 16.77
N ARG A 70 10.81 20.66 18.09
CA ARG A 70 11.53 21.74 18.77
C ARG A 70 12.23 21.33 20.07
N ILE A 71 11.78 20.26 20.72
CA ILE A 71 12.31 19.84 22.02
C ILE A 71 13.13 18.55 21.80
N SER A 72 14.44 18.64 22.01
CA SER A 72 15.34 17.50 21.89
C SER A 72 15.08 16.48 22.98
N ALA A 73 15.22 15.20 22.65
CA ALA A 73 15.14 14.13 23.62
C ALA A 73 16.36 14.13 24.54
N VAL A 74 16.13 13.84 25.82
CA VAL A 74 17.17 13.45 26.75
C VAL A 74 17.01 11.97 27.13
N PRO A 75 18.08 11.27 27.54
CA PRO A 75 17.98 9.88 27.98
C PRO A 75 17.08 9.73 29.21
N PHE A 76 16.49 8.55 29.38
CA PHE A 76 15.72 8.21 30.57
C PHE A 76 16.59 8.22 31.83
N PRO A 77 16.23 9.00 32.87
CA PRO A 77 16.80 8.80 34.19
C PRO A 77 16.42 7.44 34.77
N TYR A 78 17.31 6.82 35.55
CA TYR A 78 17.12 5.48 36.11
C TYR A 78 15.77 5.29 36.82
N PHE A 79 15.30 6.29 37.57
CA PHE A 79 14.01 6.18 38.27
C PHE A 79 12.81 6.17 37.31
N ILE A 80 12.87 6.91 36.19
CA ILE A 80 11.81 6.86 35.15
C ILE A 80 11.88 5.52 34.40
N GLU A 81 13.07 4.97 34.19
CA GLU A 81 13.22 3.65 33.57
C GLU A 81 12.57 2.55 34.42
N LYS A 82 12.68 2.61 35.74
CA LYS A 82 11.96 1.69 36.64
C LYS A 82 10.44 1.86 36.60
N ILE A 83 9.97 3.10 36.49
CA ILE A 83 8.53 3.36 36.31
C ILE A 83 8.06 2.82 34.96
N ARG A 84 8.85 3.02 33.89
CA ARG A 84 8.58 2.47 32.55
C ARG A 84 8.40 0.96 32.60
N GLU A 85 9.36 0.22 33.15
CA GLU A 85 9.29 -1.25 33.28
C GLU A 85 7.99 -1.71 33.96
N ASP A 86 7.56 -1.02 35.01
CA ASP A 86 6.32 -1.34 35.73
C ASP A 86 5.07 -1.00 34.89
N VAL A 87 5.05 0.12 34.16
CA VAL A 87 3.97 0.47 33.21
C VAL A 87 3.89 -0.53 32.06
N GLU A 88 5.02 -1.00 31.55
CA GLU A 88 5.07 -2.01 30.48
C GLU A 88 4.46 -3.33 30.94
N LYS A 89 4.73 -3.77 32.18
CA LYS A 89 4.08 -4.94 32.78
C LYS A 89 2.56 -4.77 32.91
N ILE A 90 2.10 -3.58 33.30
CA ILE A 90 0.67 -3.30 33.48
C ILE A 90 -0.06 -3.32 32.13
N THR A 91 0.55 -2.72 31.11
CA THR A 91 -0.08 -2.47 29.83
C THR A 91 0.14 -3.57 28.80
N GLY A 92 1.16 -4.42 28.97
CA GLY A 92 1.60 -5.39 27.95
C GLY A 92 2.24 -4.74 26.73
N ARG A 93 2.59 -3.44 26.81
CA ARG A 93 3.17 -2.65 25.72
C ARG A 93 4.55 -2.14 26.12
N PHE A 94 5.40 -1.88 25.12
CA PHE A 94 6.72 -1.29 25.33
C PHE A 94 6.70 0.20 25.01
N PHE A 95 7.46 1.00 25.75
CA PHE A 95 7.57 2.43 25.54
C PHE A 95 9.03 2.83 25.35
N ASN A 96 9.29 3.72 24.41
CA ASN A 96 10.64 4.20 24.12
C ASN A 96 10.76 5.72 24.30
N SER A 97 9.69 6.38 24.75
CA SER A 97 9.69 7.81 25.04
C SER A 97 8.72 8.18 26.15
N CYS A 98 8.95 9.30 26.83
CA CYS A 98 8.11 9.81 27.90
C CYS A 98 8.10 11.34 27.90
N LEU A 99 6.91 11.93 28.01
CA LEU A 99 6.77 13.36 28.25
C LEU A 99 6.46 13.58 29.73
N ILE A 100 7.34 14.31 30.42
CA ILE A 100 7.05 14.85 31.75
C ILE A 100 6.48 16.24 31.56
N ASN A 101 5.32 16.50 32.15
CA ASN A 101 4.63 17.80 32.05
C ASN A 101 4.27 18.32 33.45
N LYS A 102 4.53 19.60 33.70
CA LYS A 102 4.18 20.31 34.94
C LYS A 102 3.04 21.31 34.68
N TYR A 103 1.97 21.16 35.45
CA TYR A 103 0.76 21.97 35.38
C TYR A 103 0.62 22.83 36.65
N GLN A 104 0.42 24.14 36.46
CA GLN A 104 0.20 25.09 37.56
C GLN A 104 -1.22 25.68 37.59
N ASN A 105 -1.88 25.83 36.43
CA ASN A 105 -3.24 26.39 36.31
C ASN A 105 -4.13 25.47 35.44
N ASN A 106 -5.39 25.86 35.22
CA ASN A 106 -6.24 25.28 34.17
C ASN A 106 -5.55 25.40 32.80
N LYS A 107 -5.02 24.27 32.32
CA LYS A 107 -4.38 24.12 31.01
C LYS A 107 -5.04 22.94 30.29
N LYS A 108 -4.96 22.92 28.96
CA LYS A 108 -5.35 21.72 28.18
C LYS A 108 -4.50 20.54 28.65
N TRP A 109 -5.13 19.39 28.85
CA TRP A 109 -4.40 18.13 29.07
C TRP A 109 -3.62 17.80 27.80
N TYR A 110 -2.32 18.07 27.82
CA TYR A 110 -1.52 18.09 26.59
C TYR A 110 -1.12 16.67 26.20
N LYS A 111 -1.45 16.30 24.95
CA LYS A 111 -1.10 15.02 24.33
C LYS A 111 -0.13 15.25 23.17
N SER A 112 0.66 14.23 22.86
CA SER A 112 1.66 14.22 21.79
C SER A 112 1.14 14.52 20.39
N GLU A 113 2.06 14.85 19.47
CA GLU A 113 1.74 14.96 18.04
C GLU A 113 1.44 13.58 17.43
N LYS A 114 0.36 13.49 16.64
CA LYS A 114 -0.13 12.28 15.95
C LYS A 114 0.89 11.55 15.06
N LYS A 115 1.94 12.24 14.59
CA LYS A 115 2.79 11.75 13.48
C LYS A 115 3.59 10.49 13.80
N TRP A 116 3.81 10.20 15.07
CA TRP A 116 4.75 9.16 15.52
C TRP A 116 4.13 8.17 16.50
N LEU A 117 2.80 8.20 16.71
CA LEU A 117 2.11 7.34 17.66
C LEU A 117 1.57 6.03 17.06
N GLY A 118 1.48 5.87 15.73
CA GLY A 118 0.89 4.66 15.13
C GLY A 118 -0.64 4.60 15.25
N PHE A 119 -1.26 3.42 15.05
CA PHE A 119 -2.73 3.25 15.07
C PHE A 119 -3.30 2.66 16.36
N ASP A 120 -2.76 1.55 16.86
CA ASP A 120 -3.23 0.86 18.07
C ASP A 120 -2.49 1.35 19.32
N PHE A 121 -2.25 2.65 19.42
CA PHE A 121 -1.44 3.21 20.49
C PHE A 121 -2.25 3.42 21.77
N ILE A 122 -1.54 3.36 22.88
CA ILE A 122 -2.06 3.74 24.18
C ILE A 122 -1.14 4.80 24.78
N ILE A 123 -1.71 5.67 25.60
CA ILE A 123 -0.97 6.68 26.35
C ILE A 123 -1.21 6.44 27.85
N PRO A 124 -0.38 5.62 28.50
CA PRO A 124 -0.37 5.51 29.95
C PRO A 124 0.27 6.77 30.56
N SER A 125 -0.48 7.46 31.41
CA SER A 125 -0.07 8.68 32.11
C SER A 125 -0.14 8.47 33.61
N ILE A 126 1.01 8.54 34.27
CA ILE A 126 1.11 8.53 35.74
C ILE A 126 1.05 9.96 36.24
N SER A 127 0.29 10.19 37.31
CA SER A 127 0.05 11.53 37.86
C SER A 127 0.58 11.70 39.27
N PHE A 128 1.21 12.84 39.58
CA PHE A 128 1.72 13.18 40.92
C PHE A 128 1.35 14.61 41.32
N GLY A 129 1.27 14.86 42.63
CA GLY A 129 1.00 16.17 43.21
C GLY A 129 -0.49 16.40 43.47
N ALA A 130 -0.98 17.59 43.12
CA ALA A 130 -2.34 18.02 43.46
C ALA A 130 -3.44 17.13 42.87
N LYS A 131 -4.59 17.05 43.53
CA LYS A 131 -5.78 16.40 42.94
C LYS A 131 -6.29 17.24 41.77
N ARG A 132 -6.72 16.57 40.70
CA ARG A 132 -7.25 17.21 39.49
C ARG A 132 -8.49 16.48 39.00
N LYS A 133 -9.37 17.20 38.30
CA LYS A 133 -10.44 16.58 37.53
C LYS A 133 -10.09 16.66 36.05
N LEU A 134 -10.00 15.51 35.39
CA LEU A 134 -9.82 15.41 33.96
C LEU A 134 -11.19 15.21 33.31
N LYS A 135 -11.60 16.20 32.51
CA LYS A 135 -12.84 16.15 31.73
C LYS A 135 -12.54 15.66 30.32
N PHE A 136 -13.36 14.73 29.84
CA PHE A 136 -13.45 14.27 28.46
C PHE A 136 -14.70 14.87 27.85
N ILE A 137 -14.53 15.75 26.88
CA ILE A 137 -15.61 16.47 26.19
C ILE A 137 -15.76 15.85 24.80
N SER A 138 -16.91 15.29 24.49
CA SER A 138 -17.16 14.65 23.19
C SER A 138 -17.17 15.70 22.08
N LYS A 139 -16.43 15.44 21.00
CA LYS A 139 -16.34 16.32 19.83
C LYS A 139 -17.62 16.35 18.97
N ARG A 140 -18.53 15.38 19.19
CA ARG A 140 -19.74 15.19 18.38
C ARG A 140 -21.01 15.08 19.21
N ALA A 141 -20.99 14.26 20.26
CA ALA A 141 -22.20 13.91 21.01
C ALA A 141 -22.62 14.97 22.04
N GLY A 142 -21.78 15.99 22.30
CA GLY A 142 -22.05 17.02 23.32
C GLY A 142 -22.02 16.50 24.77
N ILE A 143 -21.58 15.27 24.99
CA ILE A 143 -21.49 14.64 26.32
C ILE A 143 -20.13 14.98 26.97
N THR A 144 -20.14 15.24 28.28
CA THR A 144 -18.91 15.35 29.08
C THR A 144 -18.84 14.21 30.09
N ARG A 145 -17.67 13.57 30.18
CA ARG A 145 -17.33 12.59 31.23
C ARG A 145 -16.17 13.11 32.05
N GLU A 146 -16.07 12.71 33.32
CA GLU A 146 -14.97 13.16 34.19
C GLU A 146 -14.33 12.01 34.95
N VAL A 147 -13.03 12.15 35.21
CA VAL A 147 -12.25 11.26 36.08
C VAL A 147 -11.51 12.12 37.11
N LYS A 148 -11.60 11.73 38.38
CA LYS A 148 -10.83 12.34 39.47
C LYS A 148 -9.44 11.70 39.50
N ILE A 149 -8.44 12.48 39.13
CA ILE A 149 -7.04 12.06 39.11
C ILE A 149 -6.42 12.36 40.47
N GLN A 150 -5.74 11.37 41.04
CA GLN A 150 -5.06 11.47 42.32
C GLN A 150 -3.56 11.20 42.17
N SER A 151 -2.77 11.70 43.11
CA SER A 151 -1.33 11.43 43.14
C SER A 151 -1.05 9.93 43.24
N GLY A 152 -0.14 9.41 42.42
CA GLY A 152 0.17 7.99 42.33
C GLY A 152 -0.82 7.15 41.52
N SER A 153 -1.71 7.79 40.73
CA SER A 153 -2.62 7.07 39.82
C SER A 153 -2.05 6.93 38.41
N LEU A 154 -2.47 5.88 37.71
CA LEU A 154 -2.20 5.65 36.29
C LEU A 154 -3.51 5.69 35.49
N LEU A 155 -3.56 6.56 34.49
CA LEU A 155 -4.62 6.62 33.50
C LEU A 155 -4.09 6.11 32.16
N VAL A 156 -4.70 5.08 31.60
CA VAL A 156 -4.39 4.58 30.25
C VAL A 156 -5.47 5.06 29.29
N GLU A 157 -5.10 5.92 28.36
CA GLU A 157 -5.97 6.36 27.26
C GLU A 157 -5.69 5.51 26.02
N ARG A 158 -6.73 4.94 25.39
CA ARG A 158 -6.62 4.16 24.15
C ARG A 158 -6.83 5.04 22.91
N GLU A 159 -6.52 4.51 21.74
CA GLU A 159 -6.46 5.21 20.45
C GLU A 159 -7.73 6.01 20.11
N ASN A 160 -8.90 5.48 20.47
CA ASN A 160 -10.19 6.11 20.18
C ASN A 160 -10.45 7.39 20.99
N VAL A 161 -9.80 7.56 22.13
CA VAL A 161 -9.98 8.75 22.98
C VAL A 161 -9.55 10.00 22.22
N GLU A 162 -8.39 9.98 21.56
CA GLU A 162 -7.91 11.12 20.80
C GLU A 162 -8.81 11.42 19.58
N LYS A 163 -9.44 10.39 19.01
CA LYS A 163 -10.36 10.53 17.89
C LYS A 163 -11.63 11.29 18.30
N TYR A 164 -12.30 10.86 19.37
CA TYR A 164 -13.65 11.34 19.70
C TYR A 164 -13.73 12.38 20.83
N TRP A 165 -12.68 12.53 21.64
CA TRP A 165 -12.72 13.34 22.85
C TRP A 165 -11.67 14.44 22.87
N GLU A 166 -12.05 15.60 23.40
CA GLU A 166 -11.12 16.63 23.87
C GLU A 166 -10.96 16.52 25.39
N THR A 167 -9.79 16.92 25.89
CA THR A 167 -9.45 16.75 27.32
C THR A 167 -9.07 18.06 27.98
N GLU A 168 -9.70 18.36 29.11
CA GLU A 168 -9.47 19.55 29.92
C GLU A 168 -9.14 19.16 31.35
N LEU A 169 -8.08 19.76 31.90
CA LEU A 169 -7.69 19.57 33.28
C LEU A 169 -8.15 20.76 34.11
N SER A 170 -8.95 20.49 35.14
CA SER A 170 -9.35 21.50 36.12
C SER A 170 -8.75 21.23 37.49
N SER A 171 -8.36 22.31 38.15
CA SER A 171 -7.72 22.29 39.45
C SER A 171 -8.70 22.41 40.60
N THR A 172 -8.38 21.75 41.72
CA THR A 172 -9.04 22.00 43.02
C THR A 172 -8.18 22.87 43.94
N ASP A 173 -6.91 23.08 43.58
CA ASP A 173 -5.93 23.91 44.31
C ASP A 173 -4.74 24.18 43.36
N ASP A 174 -4.58 25.43 42.92
CA ASP A 174 -3.53 25.89 42.00
C ASP A 174 -2.20 26.16 42.71
N SER A 175 -2.17 26.16 44.05
CA SER A 175 -0.94 26.39 44.81
C SER A 175 0.01 25.19 44.78
N ILE A 176 -0.52 24.00 44.49
CA ILE A 176 0.24 22.74 44.45
C ILE A 176 0.43 22.33 42.97
N PRO A 177 1.68 22.13 42.50
CA PRO A 177 1.95 21.62 41.16
C PRO A 177 1.33 20.24 40.92
N PHE A 178 0.95 20.01 39.67
CA PHE A 178 0.51 18.71 39.20
C PHE A 178 1.41 18.22 38.06
N TYR A 179 1.91 17.00 38.17
CA TYR A 179 2.85 16.42 37.23
C TYR A 179 2.26 15.21 36.54
N THR A 180 2.55 15.05 35.25
CA THR A 180 2.23 13.83 34.50
C THR A 180 3.45 13.25 33.83
N LEU A 181 3.61 11.94 33.91
CA LEU A 181 4.58 11.15 33.14
C LEU A 181 3.78 10.34 32.13
N SER A 182 3.71 10.83 30.89
CA SER A 182 2.99 10.16 29.79
C SER A 182 3.98 9.39 28.93
N PHE A 183 3.84 8.06 28.88
CA PHE A 183 4.72 7.21 28.10
C PHE A 183 4.17 6.96 26.70
N TYR A 184 5.07 6.84 25.74
CA TYR A 184 4.75 6.65 24.35
C TYR A 184 5.68 5.64 23.68
N HIS A 185 5.15 4.97 22.66
CA HIS A 185 5.96 4.23 21.69
C HIS A 185 6.09 5.06 20.42
N SER A 186 7.23 5.72 20.27
CA SER A 186 7.55 6.59 19.16
C SER A 186 8.17 5.81 18.00
N TYR A 187 7.58 5.91 16.81
CA TYR A 187 8.11 5.28 15.61
C TYR A 187 9.16 6.17 14.92
N ARG A 188 10.36 5.64 14.66
CA ARG A 188 11.48 6.33 13.97
C ARG A 188 11.17 6.66 12.52
N ASP A 189 10.54 5.69 11.85
CA ASP A 189 10.05 5.92 10.51
C ASP A 189 8.85 6.83 10.66
N LYS A 190 8.87 7.94 9.92
CA LYS A 190 7.62 8.55 9.49
C LYS A 190 6.66 7.42 9.13
N VAL A 191 5.66 7.19 9.97
CA VAL A 191 4.43 6.49 9.62
C VAL A 191 3.79 7.20 8.40
N ASP A 192 4.26 8.41 8.10
CA ASP A 192 4.01 9.18 6.89
C ASP A 192 4.68 8.58 5.62
N ASN A 193 3.91 7.75 4.95
CA ASN A 193 3.59 8.00 3.55
C ASN A 193 2.26 7.38 3.13
N CYS A 194 1.76 6.38 3.87
CA CYS A 194 0.46 5.75 3.60
C CYS A 194 -0.70 6.44 4.34
N ILE A 195 -0.46 7.05 5.49
CA ILE A 195 -1.55 7.30 6.46
C ILE A 195 -2.03 8.75 6.48
N ASN A 196 -1.21 9.72 6.06
CA ASN A 196 -1.65 11.11 5.81
C ASN A 196 -0.59 11.95 5.05
N PRO A 197 -0.43 11.80 3.72
CA PRO A 197 0.33 12.73 2.93
C PRO A 197 -0.49 14.03 2.75
N LYS A 198 0.03 15.15 3.28
CA LYS A 198 -0.46 16.49 2.96
C LYS A 198 -0.67 16.61 1.45
N ILE A 199 -1.90 16.91 1.04
CA ILE A 199 -2.29 17.17 -0.35
C ILE A 199 -1.54 18.42 -0.81
N SER A 200 -0.34 18.25 -1.40
CA SER A 200 0.29 19.31 -2.18
C SER A 200 -0.24 19.24 -3.60
N GLY A 201 -1.45 19.78 -3.78
CA GLY A 201 -2.08 19.98 -5.08
C GLY A 201 -1.44 21.13 -5.85
N ARG A 202 -0.16 21.03 -6.23
CA ARG A 202 0.37 21.84 -7.33
C ARG A 202 0.29 21.02 -8.60
N GLN A 203 -0.68 21.36 -9.45
CA GLN A 203 -0.64 20.96 -10.85
C GLN A 203 0.56 21.68 -11.47
N ASP A 204 1.69 20.99 -11.60
CA ASP A 204 2.83 21.44 -12.40
C ASP A 204 2.35 21.58 -13.86
N THR A 205 1.88 22.77 -14.25
CA THR A 205 1.65 23.12 -15.65
C THR A 205 3.00 23.27 -16.32
N ILE A 206 3.51 22.18 -16.90
CA ILE A 206 4.79 22.17 -17.60
C ILE A 206 4.62 22.91 -18.93
N ARG A 207 5.10 24.15 -19.00
CA ARG A 207 5.25 24.96 -20.24
C ARG A 207 6.51 24.58 -21.06
N LYS A 208 6.97 23.31 -21.05
CA LYS A 208 8.12 22.89 -21.88
C LYS A 208 7.65 22.34 -23.22
N LYS A 209 8.29 22.80 -24.31
CA LYS A 209 8.07 22.29 -25.68
C LYS A 209 8.40 20.80 -25.74
N LEU A 210 7.44 19.97 -26.13
CA LEU A 210 7.65 18.53 -26.31
C LEU A 210 8.59 18.29 -27.51
N PRO A 211 9.50 17.31 -27.44
CA PRO A 211 10.39 16.98 -28.54
C PRO A 211 9.60 16.41 -29.73
N ALA A 212 10.21 16.43 -30.90
CA ALA A 212 9.69 15.73 -32.08
C ALA A 212 9.89 14.21 -31.91
N ASP A 213 11.09 13.81 -31.48
CA ASP A 213 11.40 12.43 -31.10
C ASP A 213 11.00 12.14 -29.66
N LEU A 214 10.09 11.18 -29.49
CA LEU A 214 9.55 10.77 -28.19
C LEU A 214 10.51 9.84 -27.40
N THR A 215 11.60 9.32 -27.99
CA THR A 215 12.53 8.43 -27.30
C THR A 215 13.18 9.07 -26.06
N SER A 216 13.29 10.40 -26.03
CA SER A 216 13.85 11.15 -24.91
C SER A 216 12.84 11.39 -23.77
N VAL A 217 11.55 11.22 -24.04
CA VAL A 217 10.45 11.55 -23.11
C VAL A 217 10.44 10.59 -21.92
N TYR A 218 10.66 9.30 -22.16
CA TYR A 218 10.55 8.25 -21.14
C TYR A 218 11.75 8.18 -20.16
N LEU A 219 12.79 8.99 -20.39
CA LEU A 219 13.86 9.27 -19.41
C LEU A 219 13.54 10.47 -18.50
N ASN A 220 12.42 11.14 -18.73
CA ASN A 220 11.98 12.30 -17.97
C ASN A 220 10.48 12.19 -17.71
N ASN A 221 10.12 11.66 -16.55
CA ASN A 221 8.72 11.43 -16.22
C ASN A 221 7.85 12.70 -16.28
N LYS A 222 8.42 13.88 -15.99
CA LYS A 222 7.69 15.16 -16.19
C LYS A 222 7.30 15.38 -17.65
N MET A 223 8.21 15.07 -18.60
CA MET A 223 7.90 15.15 -20.03
C MET A 223 6.90 14.09 -20.47
N ARG A 224 6.98 12.88 -19.91
CA ARG A 224 6.02 11.80 -20.16
C ARG A 224 4.61 12.20 -19.75
N VAL A 225 4.45 12.72 -18.54
CA VAL A 225 3.18 13.26 -18.04
C VAL A 225 2.69 14.44 -18.89
N ALA A 226 3.59 15.32 -19.32
CA ALA A 226 3.24 16.43 -20.21
C ALA A 226 2.74 15.96 -21.60
N LEU A 227 3.32 14.88 -22.14
CA LEU A 227 2.86 14.27 -23.40
C LEU A 227 1.44 13.73 -23.27
N ALA A 228 1.17 12.93 -22.22
CA ALA A 228 -0.18 12.43 -21.96
C ALA A 228 -1.19 13.56 -21.72
N GLN A 229 -0.79 14.63 -21.02
CA GLN A 229 -1.64 15.80 -20.82
C GLN A 229 -1.92 16.56 -22.12
N LYS A 230 -0.92 16.66 -23.02
CA LYS A 230 -1.14 17.25 -24.36
C LYS A 230 -2.22 16.48 -25.12
N PHE A 231 -2.14 15.15 -25.15
CA PHE A 231 -3.17 14.33 -25.78
C PHE A 231 -4.52 14.53 -25.13
N ARG A 232 -4.61 14.45 -23.80
CA ARG A 232 -5.86 14.69 -23.06
C ARG A 232 -6.49 16.05 -23.37
N ASN A 233 -5.69 17.12 -23.45
CA ASN A 233 -6.19 18.46 -23.79
C ASN A 233 -6.75 18.51 -25.21
N GLY A 234 -6.08 17.86 -26.18
CA GLY A 234 -6.56 17.78 -27.56
C GLY A 234 -7.84 16.95 -27.73
N LEU A 235 -8.12 16.06 -26.78
CA LEU A 235 -9.33 15.24 -26.74
C LEU A 235 -10.45 15.88 -25.92
N SER A 236 -10.22 17.05 -25.31
CA SER A 236 -11.14 17.63 -24.33
C SER A 236 -12.52 17.97 -24.91
N GLY A 237 -12.59 18.38 -26.18
CA GLY A 237 -13.85 18.68 -26.88
C GLY A 237 -14.79 17.47 -27.04
N ILE A 238 -14.26 16.24 -26.97
CA ILE A 238 -15.09 15.03 -27.03
C ILE A 238 -16.06 14.95 -25.84
N ARG A 239 -15.69 15.52 -24.68
CA ARG A 239 -16.55 15.52 -23.49
C ARG A 239 -17.81 16.37 -23.64
N GLY A 240 -17.85 17.25 -24.63
CA GLY A 240 -19.07 18.00 -24.99
C GLY A 240 -20.02 17.20 -25.88
N ILE A 241 -19.59 16.04 -26.39
CA ILE A 241 -20.42 15.12 -27.17
C ILE A 241 -21.16 14.20 -26.19
N PRO A 242 -22.48 13.99 -26.33
CA PRO A 242 -23.23 13.06 -25.50
C PRO A 242 -22.56 11.67 -25.42
N GLU A 243 -22.55 11.08 -24.23
CA GLU A 243 -22.11 9.70 -24.05
C GLU A 243 -23.00 8.77 -24.88
N GLY A 244 -22.38 7.88 -25.67
CA GLY A 244 -23.08 7.10 -26.68
C GLY A 244 -22.82 7.54 -28.11
N ASP A 245 -22.62 8.84 -28.33
CA ASP A 245 -22.33 9.40 -29.65
C ASP A 245 -20.81 9.56 -29.91
N GLN A 246 -19.98 9.33 -28.89
CA GLN A 246 -18.52 9.41 -28.96
C GLN A 246 -17.95 8.17 -29.69
N CYS A 247 -18.30 8.01 -30.97
CA CYS A 247 -18.08 6.80 -31.74
C CYS A 247 -17.07 6.94 -32.88
N PHE A 248 -16.52 5.78 -33.29
CA PHE A 248 -15.76 5.56 -34.52
C PHE A 248 -16.45 4.46 -35.34
N MET A 249 -17.35 4.84 -36.23
CA MET A 249 -18.03 3.90 -37.12
C MET A 249 -17.66 4.16 -38.58
N THR A 250 -17.51 3.08 -39.35
CA THR A 250 -17.33 3.13 -40.81
C THR A 250 -18.62 3.62 -41.46
N ASN A 251 -19.76 3.11 -40.97
CA ASN A 251 -21.10 3.45 -41.44
C ASN A 251 -21.98 3.84 -40.24
N GLY A 252 -21.95 5.12 -39.84
CA GLY A 252 -22.81 5.65 -38.77
C GLY A 252 -22.15 6.79 -37.99
N ILE A 253 -22.36 6.85 -36.68
CA ILE A 253 -21.87 7.92 -35.82
C ILE A 253 -20.33 7.85 -35.74
N ASN A 254 -19.66 8.92 -36.16
CA ASN A 254 -18.21 8.99 -36.24
C ASN A 254 -17.65 10.30 -35.66
N GLU A 255 -18.26 10.79 -34.59
CA GLU A 255 -17.94 12.07 -33.96
C GLU A 255 -16.47 12.17 -33.51
N LEU A 256 -15.85 11.04 -33.13
CA LEU A 256 -14.45 11.02 -32.71
C LEU A 256 -13.49 11.36 -33.85
N SER A 257 -13.87 11.16 -35.12
CA SER A 257 -13.03 11.48 -36.28
C SER A 257 -12.69 12.98 -36.40
N LYS A 258 -13.50 13.86 -35.78
CA LYS A 258 -13.25 15.31 -35.70
C LYS A 258 -12.02 15.64 -34.84
N TYR A 259 -11.71 14.77 -33.87
CA TYR A 259 -10.63 14.98 -32.89
C TYR A 259 -9.45 14.04 -33.10
N ILE A 260 -9.70 12.86 -33.66
CA ILE A 260 -8.74 11.77 -33.72
C ILE A 260 -8.67 11.20 -35.14
N LYS A 261 -7.45 11.11 -35.68
CA LYS A 261 -7.14 10.33 -36.88
C LYS A 261 -6.75 8.92 -36.45
N LEU A 262 -7.64 7.96 -36.69
CA LEU A 262 -7.38 6.55 -36.44
C LEU A 262 -6.35 6.03 -37.46
N GLY A 263 -5.39 5.25 -36.99
CA GLY A 263 -4.29 4.69 -37.78
C GLY A 263 -4.36 3.17 -37.87
N LYS A 264 -3.19 2.54 -37.92
CA LYS A 264 -3.04 1.09 -38.07
C LYS A 264 -3.65 0.33 -36.87
N LEU A 265 -4.35 -0.76 -37.15
CA LEU A 265 -4.69 -1.81 -36.19
C LEU A 265 -3.41 -2.51 -35.72
N ILE A 266 -3.07 -2.35 -34.45
CA ILE A 266 -1.84 -2.85 -33.84
C ILE A 266 -2.07 -4.03 -32.89
N GLY A 267 -3.31 -4.29 -32.48
CA GLY A 267 -3.65 -5.45 -31.66
C GLY A 267 -5.11 -5.87 -31.82
N THR A 268 -5.34 -7.17 -31.85
CA THR A 268 -6.67 -7.79 -31.81
C THR A 268 -6.76 -8.76 -30.63
N GLY A 269 -7.91 -8.75 -29.97
CA GLY A 269 -8.25 -9.65 -28.87
C GLY A 269 -9.66 -10.21 -29.02
N ASP A 270 -10.07 -11.05 -28.08
CA ASP A 270 -11.41 -11.64 -28.08
C ASP A 270 -12.51 -10.61 -27.78
N TRP A 271 -12.13 -9.50 -27.12
CA TRP A 271 -13.07 -8.50 -26.58
C TRP A 271 -12.83 -7.09 -27.10
N GLY A 272 -11.86 -6.89 -28.01
CA GLY A 272 -11.54 -5.54 -28.47
C GLY A 272 -10.32 -5.45 -29.36
N ASN A 273 -10.14 -4.25 -29.90
CA ASN A 273 -9.09 -3.90 -30.86
C ASN A 273 -8.28 -2.71 -30.35
N VAL A 274 -7.00 -2.68 -30.71
CA VAL A 274 -6.09 -1.58 -30.38
C VAL A 274 -5.56 -0.98 -31.67
N TYR A 275 -5.72 0.33 -31.81
CA TYR A 275 -5.26 1.10 -32.95
C TYR A 275 -4.22 2.12 -32.52
N SER A 276 -3.25 2.38 -33.38
CA SER A 276 -2.49 3.64 -33.29
C SER A 276 -3.40 4.80 -33.72
N ALA A 277 -3.21 5.98 -33.15
CA ALA A 277 -4.00 7.17 -33.45
C ALA A 277 -3.18 8.45 -33.22
N CYS A 278 -3.63 9.57 -33.79
CA CYS A 278 -3.11 10.90 -33.46
C CYS A 278 -4.22 11.95 -33.45
N LEU A 279 -3.96 13.10 -32.85
CA LEU A 279 -4.91 14.22 -32.88
C LEU A 279 -5.06 14.75 -34.31
N THR A 280 -6.28 15.17 -34.70
CA THR A 280 -6.51 15.82 -36.00
C THR A 280 -5.66 17.08 -36.19
N THR A 281 -5.41 17.78 -35.08
CA THR A 281 -4.56 18.98 -34.98
C THR A 281 -3.05 18.70 -35.09
N GLU A 282 -2.61 17.44 -34.96
CA GLU A 282 -1.18 17.11 -35.08
C GLU A 282 -0.77 17.00 -36.56
N LYS A 283 0.03 17.96 -37.02
CA LYS A 283 0.59 17.96 -38.39
C LYS A 283 1.36 16.66 -38.67
N LYS A 284 1.09 16.04 -39.82
CA LYS A 284 1.72 14.78 -40.28
C LYS A 284 1.61 13.58 -39.32
N CYS A 285 0.78 13.65 -38.27
CA CYS A 285 0.59 12.54 -37.32
C CYS A 285 1.91 12.09 -36.64
N ASN A 286 2.83 13.03 -36.40
CA ASN A 286 4.16 12.74 -35.85
C ASN A 286 4.13 12.18 -34.43
N ARG A 287 3.13 12.57 -33.63
CA ARG A 287 2.93 12.07 -32.27
C ARG A 287 1.67 11.24 -32.22
N LYS A 288 1.83 10.00 -31.79
CA LYS A 288 0.76 9.01 -31.73
C LYS A 288 0.48 8.57 -30.30
N PHE A 289 -0.75 8.13 -30.08
CA PHE A 289 -1.21 7.44 -28.89
C PHE A 289 -1.98 6.18 -29.34
N ALA A 290 -2.33 5.31 -28.40
CA ALA A 290 -3.12 4.12 -28.67
C ALA A 290 -4.58 4.37 -28.29
N ILE A 291 -5.49 3.86 -29.12
CA ILE A 291 -6.92 3.74 -28.86
C ILE A 291 -7.24 2.26 -28.70
N LYS A 292 -7.64 1.85 -27.50
CA LYS A 292 -8.22 0.52 -27.23
C LYS A 292 -9.74 0.65 -27.26
N MET A 293 -10.40 -0.09 -28.14
CA MET A 293 -11.86 -0.22 -28.19
C MET A 293 -12.23 -1.55 -27.56
N SER A 294 -12.89 -1.51 -26.41
CA SER A 294 -13.30 -2.69 -25.65
C SER A 294 -14.81 -2.83 -25.67
N ARG A 295 -15.32 -3.97 -26.13
CA ARG A 295 -16.74 -4.28 -26.12
C ARG A 295 -17.26 -4.30 -24.67
N ILE A 296 -18.48 -3.77 -24.50
CA ILE A 296 -19.28 -3.93 -23.28
C ILE A 296 -20.70 -4.40 -23.65
N THR A 297 -21.45 -4.81 -22.63
CA THR A 297 -22.87 -5.16 -22.72
C THR A 297 -23.74 -3.91 -22.61
N ASP A 298 -25.01 -4.03 -23.02
CA ASP A 298 -25.98 -2.92 -22.90
C ASP A 298 -26.24 -2.52 -21.43
N GLU A 299 -26.12 -3.46 -20.50
CA GLU A 299 -26.23 -3.18 -19.06
C GLU A 299 -25.05 -2.35 -18.57
N GLU A 300 -23.82 -2.74 -18.93
CA GLU A 300 -22.61 -2.00 -18.59
C GLU A 300 -22.54 -0.62 -19.26
N TYR A 301 -23.18 -0.47 -20.42
CA TYR A 301 -23.32 0.82 -21.09
C TYR A 301 -24.28 1.75 -20.34
N LYS A 302 -25.39 1.22 -19.81
CA LYS A 302 -26.39 1.98 -19.03
C LYS A 302 -25.90 2.35 -17.62
N ASP A 303 -24.94 1.60 -17.09
CA ASP A 303 -24.34 1.80 -15.77
C ASP A 303 -22.79 1.91 -15.86
N PRO A 304 -22.26 3.04 -16.37
CA PRO A 304 -20.82 3.26 -16.44
C PRO A 304 -20.15 3.17 -15.08
N TYR A 305 -18.97 2.54 -15.03
CA TYR A 305 -18.24 2.28 -13.78
C TYR A 305 -18.92 1.32 -12.81
N THR A 306 -19.87 0.51 -13.28
CA THR A 306 -20.45 -0.57 -12.48
C THR A 306 -19.38 -1.53 -11.96
N GLU A 307 -19.46 -1.87 -10.68
CA GLU A 307 -18.53 -2.76 -9.95
C GLU A 307 -18.50 -4.21 -10.50
N THR A 308 -19.44 -4.54 -11.39
CA THR A 308 -19.61 -5.86 -12.01
C THR A 308 -18.95 -5.99 -13.37
N SER A 309 -18.41 -4.91 -13.94
CA SER A 309 -17.83 -4.88 -15.28
C SER A 309 -16.30 -4.96 -15.26
N SER A 310 -15.75 -5.98 -15.92
CA SER A 310 -14.28 -6.10 -16.08
C SER A 310 -13.69 -5.00 -16.96
N ALA A 311 -14.45 -4.49 -17.93
CA ALA A 311 -13.99 -3.41 -18.80
C ALA A 311 -13.91 -2.09 -18.04
N TRP A 312 -14.95 -1.71 -17.29
CA TRP A 312 -14.91 -0.52 -16.45
C TRP A 312 -13.88 -0.61 -15.33
N TYR A 313 -13.72 -1.81 -14.78
CA TYR A 313 -12.70 -2.12 -13.80
C TYR A 313 -11.29 -1.80 -14.28
N GLU A 314 -10.93 -2.22 -15.50
CA GLU A 314 -9.64 -1.92 -16.10
C GLU A 314 -9.43 -0.39 -16.20
N ILE A 315 -10.44 0.35 -16.65
CA ILE A 315 -10.38 1.81 -16.77
C ILE A 315 -10.14 2.46 -15.42
N TRP A 316 -10.91 2.06 -14.42
CA TRP A 316 -10.80 2.58 -13.08
C TRP A 316 -9.40 2.31 -12.50
N MET A 317 -8.89 1.08 -12.62
CA MET A 317 -7.53 0.76 -12.17
C MET A 317 -6.47 1.62 -12.90
N LEU A 318 -6.55 1.72 -14.23
CA LEU A 318 -5.61 2.50 -15.03
C LEU A 318 -5.64 3.99 -14.67
N LYS A 319 -6.85 4.55 -14.47
CA LYS A 319 -7.08 5.97 -14.24
C LYS A 319 -6.77 6.39 -12.81
N ASP A 320 -7.25 5.63 -11.84
CA ASP A 320 -7.31 6.03 -10.44
C ASP A 320 -6.24 5.34 -9.59
N ILE A 321 -5.70 4.19 -10.03
CA ILE A 321 -4.59 3.50 -9.33
C ILE A 321 -3.25 3.70 -10.05
N ILE A 322 -3.14 3.22 -11.28
CA ILE A 322 -1.87 3.13 -12.02
C ILE A 322 -1.31 4.50 -12.43
N LYS A 323 -2.16 5.37 -12.99
CA LYS A 323 -1.75 6.71 -13.44
C LYS A 323 -1.12 7.55 -12.32
N PRO A 324 -1.67 7.60 -11.09
CA PRO A 324 -0.99 8.25 -9.96
C PRO A 324 0.41 7.71 -9.65
N LEU A 325 0.66 6.40 -9.76
CA LEU A 325 1.99 5.80 -9.52
C LEU A 325 3.03 6.38 -10.48
N VAL A 326 2.67 6.48 -11.76
CA VAL A 326 3.54 7.11 -12.76
C VAL A 326 3.70 8.60 -12.46
N LYS A 327 2.59 9.36 -12.30
CA LYS A 327 2.62 10.82 -12.11
C LYS A 327 3.43 11.25 -10.87
N LYS A 328 3.42 10.46 -9.80
CA LYS A 328 4.09 10.79 -8.52
C LYS A 328 5.57 10.32 -8.45
N ASN A 329 6.14 9.85 -9.57
CA ASN A 329 7.47 9.24 -9.63
C ASN A 329 7.62 8.06 -8.66
N ILE A 330 6.61 7.18 -8.61
CA ILE A 330 6.65 5.95 -7.81
C ILE A 330 7.21 4.84 -8.67
N CYS A 331 6.62 4.60 -9.83
CA CYS A 331 7.09 3.59 -10.77
C CYS A 331 6.88 4.04 -12.21
N PRO A 332 7.93 4.04 -13.06
CA PRO A 332 7.79 4.33 -14.49
C PRO A 332 7.33 3.12 -15.30
N ASN A 333 7.41 1.90 -14.74
CA ASN A 333 7.23 0.65 -15.46
C ASN A 333 5.75 0.23 -15.58
N LEU A 334 4.86 1.22 -15.73
CA LEU A 334 3.42 1.07 -15.85
C LEU A 334 2.88 1.99 -16.96
N PRO A 335 1.77 1.66 -17.65
CA PRO A 335 1.19 2.47 -18.72
C PRO A 335 0.56 3.75 -18.19
N LEU A 336 0.57 4.82 -18.98
CA LEU A 336 -0.09 6.06 -18.62
C LEU A 336 -1.43 6.22 -19.35
N PHE A 337 -2.51 6.23 -18.57
CA PHE A 337 -3.86 6.51 -19.04
C PHE A 337 -4.05 7.99 -19.43
N ILE A 338 -4.66 8.23 -20.60
CA ILE A 338 -4.92 9.57 -21.14
C ILE A 338 -6.37 9.98 -20.84
N ASP A 339 -7.34 9.28 -21.44
CA ASP A 339 -8.78 9.53 -21.29
C ASP A 339 -9.61 8.30 -21.71
N THR A 340 -10.92 8.34 -21.46
CA THR A 340 -11.88 7.30 -21.86
C THR A 340 -13.16 7.94 -22.40
N PHE A 341 -13.82 7.27 -23.33
CA PHE A 341 -15.05 7.71 -24.01
C PHE A 341 -16.02 6.54 -24.17
N LEU A 342 -17.30 6.83 -24.35
CA LEU A 342 -18.35 5.82 -24.45
C LEU A 342 -19.10 5.92 -25.78
N CYS A 343 -19.15 4.81 -26.49
CA CYS A 343 -19.85 4.70 -27.76
C CYS A 343 -20.96 3.66 -27.67
N SER A 344 -22.14 3.99 -28.20
CA SER A 344 -23.31 3.11 -28.26
C SER A 344 -23.13 1.96 -29.25
N LYS A 345 -22.26 2.13 -30.25
CA LYS A 345 -22.08 1.16 -31.33
C LYS A 345 -20.70 1.25 -31.99
N CYS A 346 -19.86 0.25 -31.77
CA CYS A 346 -18.53 0.17 -32.37
C CYS A 346 -18.45 -0.94 -33.41
N ASP A 347 -17.78 -0.64 -34.52
CA ASP A 347 -17.42 -1.62 -35.54
C ASP A 347 -16.20 -2.42 -35.05
N PHE A 348 -16.40 -3.71 -34.83
CA PHE A 348 -15.35 -4.60 -34.39
C PHE A 348 -15.04 -5.64 -35.46
N ILE A 349 -13.75 -5.90 -35.63
CA ILE A 349 -13.24 -7.10 -36.30
C ILE A 349 -12.83 -8.05 -35.18
N PHE A 350 -13.55 -9.15 -34.98
CA PHE A 350 -13.23 -10.15 -33.94
C PHE A 350 -12.66 -11.44 -34.52
N ARG A 351 -12.05 -12.24 -33.63
CA ARG A 351 -11.71 -13.64 -33.95
C ARG A 351 -12.94 -14.56 -34.08
N LYS A 352 -14.11 -14.16 -33.54
CA LYS A 352 -15.35 -14.96 -33.51
C LYS A 352 -16.56 -14.21 -34.09
N GLY A 353 -16.42 -13.72 -35.32
CA GLY A 353 -17.49 -13.11 -36.12
C GLY A 353 -17.73 -11.63 -35.80
N ASP A 354 -18.36 -10.91 -36.72
CA ASP A 354 -18.51 -9.46 -36.64
C ASP A 354 -19.93 -9.08 -36.18
N LYS A 355 -20.02 -8.32 -35.08
CA LYS A 355 -21.26 -7.72 -34.60
C LYS A 355 -20.96 -6.36 -33.97
N THR A 356 -21.88 -5.43 -34.14
CA THR A 356 -21.80 -4.11 -33.52
C THR A 356 -22.27 -4.18 -32.07
N HIS A 357 -21.52 -3.58 -31.15
CA HIS A 357 -21.84 -3.54 -29.73
C HIS A 357 -21.46 -2.18 -29.12
N PRO A 358 -22.08 -1.79 -27.99
CA PRO A 358 -21.55 -0.68 -27.21
C PRO A 358 -20.09 -0.94 -26.82
N CYS A 359 -19.29 0.12 -26.72
CA CYS A 359 -17.90 0.00 -26.38
C CYS A 359 -17.32 1.17 -25.59
N ILE A 360 -16.29 0.84 -24.81
CA ILE A 360 -15.42 1.80 -24.14
C ILE A 360 -14.22 2.06 -25.04
N ILE A 361 -13.95 3.33 -25.30
CA ILE A 361 -12.82 3.79 -26.11
C ILE A 361 -11.80 4.41 -25.16
N THR A 362 -10.66 3.74 -25.00
CA THR A 362 -9.61 4.11 -24.05
C THR A 362 -8.41 4.67 -24.78
N ALA A 363 -8.02 5.90 -24.46
CA ALA A 363 -6.78 6.51 -24.93
C ALA A 363 -5.64 6.25 -23.93
N MET A 364 -4.54 5.71 -24.42
CA MET A 364 -3.33 5.40 -23.64
C MET A 364 -2.06 5.68 -24.45
N GLU A 365 -0.90 5.69 -23.79
CA GLU A 365 0.39 5.81 -24.50
C GLU A 365 0.58 4.69 -25.53
N LEU A 366 1.15 5.03 -26.68
CA LEU A 366 1.48 4.05 -27.71
C LEU A 366 2.85 3.42 -27.44
N ALA A 367 2.87 2.13 -27.12
CA ALA A 367 4.10 1.36 -27.01
C ALA A 367 4.82 1.17 -28.35
N SER A 368 6.14 0.97 -28.30
CA SER A 368 6.95 0.67 -29.47
C SER A 368 6.86 -0.80 -29.92
N GLY A 369 6.53 -1.70 -28.99
CA GLY A 369 6.31 -3.12 -29.27
C GLY A 369 6.01 -3.91 -27.98
N ASP A 370 5.95 -5.23 -28.11
CA ASP A 370 5.75 -6.17 -26.99
C ASP A 370 7.00 -7.05 -26.74
N MET A 371 7.07 -7.61 -25.53
CA MET A 371 8.21 -8.40 -25.09
C MET A 371 8.30 -9.74 -25.82
N ARG A 372 7.19 -10.31 -26.30
CA ARG A 372 7.25 -11.56 -27.07
C ARG A 372 8.04 -11.35 -28.35
N ASP A 373 7.76 -10.28 -29.08
CA ASP A 373 8.49 -9.99 -30.32
C ASP A 373 9.93 -9.52 -30.03
N TYR A 374 10.14 -8.76 -28.94
CA TYR A 374 11.50 -8.42 -28.46
C TYR A 374 12.32 -9.67 -28.19
N LEU A 375 11.79 -10.63 -27.42
CA LEU A 375 12.50 -11.88 -27.13
C LEU A 375 12.64 -12.75 -28.37
N LYS A 376 11.62 -12.84 -29.23
CA LYS A 376 11.64 -13.75 -30.40
C LYS A 376 12.60 -13.30 -31.50
N PHE A 377 12.67 -11.99 -31.76
CA PHE A 377 13.37 -11.45 -32.93
C PHE A 377 14.47 -10.44 -32.59
N GLY A 378 14.61 -10.06 -31.32
CA GLY A 378 15.61 -9.09 -30.89
C GLY A 378 17.02 -9.67 -30.80
N SER A 379 17.99 -8.76 -30.78
CA SER A 379 19.37 -9.04 -30.37
C SER A 379 19.64 -8.23 -29.11
N PHE A 380 20.04 -8.90 -28.04
CA PHE A 380 20.25 -8.31 -26.73
C PHE A 380 21.30 -9.09 -25.94
N SER A 381 21.94 -8.39 -25.00
CA SER A 381 22.86 -8.97 -24.03
C SER A 381 22.14 -9.42 -22.75
N ASP A 382 22.80 -10.26 -21.95
CA ASP A 382 22.30 -10.61 -20.60
C ASP A 382 22.07 -9.37 -19.73
N LYS A 383 22.87 -8.30 -19.91
CA LYS A 383 22.72 -7.04 -19.17
C LYS A 383 21.39 -6.34 -19.50
N GLU A 384 20.97 -6.40 -20.76
CA GLU A 384 19.67 -5.89 -21.21
C GLU A 384 18.53 -6.74 -20.67
N LEU A 385 18.67 -8.06 -20.64
CA LEU A 385 17.70 -8.97 -20.04
C LEU A 385 17.54 -8.74 -18.54
N TYR A 386 18.63 -8.54 -17.79
CA TYR A 386 18.57 -8.19 -16.37
C TYR A 386 17.88 -6.83 -16.15
N SER A 387 18.14 -5.85 -17.01
CA SER A 387 17.44 -4.56 -16.95
C SER A 387 15.94 -4.72 -17.23
N ALA A 388 15.56 -5.54 -18.22
CA ALA A 388 14.16 -5.85 -18.52
C ALA A 388 13.47 -6.55 -17.34
N LEU A 389 14.07 -7.60 -16.79
CA LEU A 389 13.55 -8.33 -15.63
C LEU A 389 13.37 -7.40 -14.43
N PHE A 390 14.34 -6.54 -14.13
CA PHE A 390 14.22 -5.56 -13.05
C PHE A 390 13.00 -4.65 -13.27
N GLN A 391 12.88 -4.08 -14.46
CA GLN A 391 11.82 -3.14 -14.81
C GLN A 391 10.42 -3.78 -14.69
N ILE A 392 10.26 -5.02 -15.14
CA ILE A 392 8.99 -5.76 -15.02
C ILE A 392 8.67 -6.03 -13.55
N MET A 393 9.66 -6.49 -12.77
CA MET A 393 9.50 -6.71 -11.34
C MET A 393 9.22 -5.41 -10.57
N ALA A 394 9.77 -4.27 -11.01
CA ALA A 394 9.48 -2.97 -10.42
C ALA A 394 8.03 -2.54 -10.70
N GLY A 395 7.53 -2.78 -11.92
CA GLY A 395 6.11 -2.64 -12.23
C GLY A 395 5.24 -3.48 -11.30
N LEU A 396 5.59 -4.76 -11.14
CA LEU A 396 4.84 -5.72 -10.31
C LEU A 396 4.87 -5.33 -8.83
N HIS A 397 6.04 -4.93 -8.33
CA HIS A 397 6.20 -4.47 -6.95
C HIS A 397 5.30 -3.26 -6.68
N ALA A 398 5.26 -2.28 -7.59
CA ALA A 398 4.45 -1.08 -7.39
C ALA A 398 2.95 -1.39 -7.26
N ILE A 399 2.41 -2.31 -8.05
CA ILE A 399 0.99 -2.69 -7.99
C ILE A 399 0.67 -3.59 -6.78
N GLN A 400 1.61 -4.45 -6.36
CA GLN A 400 1.50 -5.24 -5.12
C GLN A 400 1.43 -4.33 -3.89
N MET A 401 2.22 -3.25 -3.85
CA MET A 401 2.32 -2.38 -2.67
C MET A 401 1.21 -1.34 -2.53
N THR A 402 0.49 -0.99 -3.61
CA THR A 402 -0.43 0.16 -3.61
C THR A 402 -1.91 -0.19 -3.66
N GLY A 403 -2.27 -1.34 -4.23
CA GLY A 403 -3.64 -1.83 -4.19
C GLY A 403 -3.75 -3.32 -3.98
N GLN A 404 -2.64 -3.95 -3.56
CA GLN A 404 -2.57 -5.41 -3.44
C GLN A 404 -3.08 -6.09 -4.71
N ILE A 405 -2.66 -5.57 -5.87
CA ILE A 405 -3.16 -6.00 -7.17
C ILE A 405 -2.42 -7.26 -7.59
N LEU A 406 -3.21 -8.26 -7.98
CA LEU A 406 -2.77 -9.40 -8.75
C LEU A 406 -3.15 -9.18 -10.22
N ASN A 407 -2.18 -9.14 -11.13
CA ASN A 407 -2.42 -8.89 -12.55
C ASN A 407 -3.17 -10.05 -13.24
N ASN A 408 -2.87 -11.31 -12.89
CA ASN A 408 -3.46 -12.55 -13.44
C ASN A 408 -3.22 -12.84 -14.93
N ASP A 409 -2.51 -11.99 -15.68
CA ASP A 409 -2.24 -12.22 -17.10
C ASP A 409 -0.83 -11.81 -17.53
N ILE A 410 0.15 -11.95 -16.64
CA ILE A 410 1.55 -11.72 -16.99
C ILE A 410 1.98 -12.78 -18.00
N LYS A 411 2.35 -12.31 -19.20
CA LYS A 411 2.91 -13.07 -20.31
C LYS A 411 3.65 -12.12 -21.23
N ALA A 412 4.61 -12.62 -22.02
CA ALA A 412 5.45 -11.77 -22.87
C ALA A 412 4.66 -10.85 -23.84
N LYS A 413 3.46 -11.26 -24.28
CA LYS A 413 2.60 -10.41 -25.15
C LYS A 413 1.99 -9.21 -24.41
N ASN A 414 1.81 -9.31 -23.09
CA ASN A 414 1.20 -8.27 -22.25
C ASN A 414 2.24 -7.40 -21.53
N ILE A 415 3.52 -7.65 -21.79
CA ILE A 415 4.62 -6.78 -21.35
C ILE A 415 4.99 -5.93 -22.56
N LEU A 416 4.78 -4.62 -22.47
CA LEU A 416 5.07 -3.69 -23.56
C LEU A 416 6.41 -3.00 -23.32
N TYR A 417 7.00 -2.44 -24.38
CA TYR A 417 8.18 -1.60 -24.25
C TYR A 417 8.08 -0.31 -25.05
N TYR A 418 8.77 0.72 -24.57
CA TYR A 418 9.03 1.96 -25.28
C TYR A 418 10.49 2.03 -25.70
N ASN A 419 10.75 2.44 -26.94
CA ASN A 419 12.09 2.81 -27.38
C ASN A 419 12.49 4.09 -26.64
N VAL A 420 13.65 4.07 -26.01
CA VAL A 420 14.20 5.21 -25.29
C VAL A 420 15.62 5.47 -25.75
N LYS A 421 16.08 6.72 -25.69
CA LYS A 421 17.48 7.03 -26.03
C LYS A 421 18.40 6.34 -25.01
N PRO A 422 19.33 5.45 -25.41
CA PRO A 422 20.22 4.77 -24.47
C PRO A 422 21.08 5.74 -23.66
N GLY A 423 21.49 5.31 -22.47
CA GLY A 423 22.35 6.06 -21.56
C GLY A 423 21.61 6.67 -20.37
N GLY A 424 22.36 6.91 -19.29
CA GLY A 424 21.81 7.27 -17.99
C GLY A 424 21.24 6.05 -17.25
N TYR A 425 20.55 6.33 -16.14
CA TYR A 425 20.05 5.32 -15.21
C TYR A 425 18.66 5.68 -14.70
N TRP A 426 17.85 4.65 -14.45
CA TRP A 426 16.68 4.77 -13.59
C TRP A 426 17.10 4.37 -12.18
N HIS A 427 16.82 5.24 -11.21
CA HIS A 427 17.12 5.01 -9.80
C HIS A 427 15.83 4.68 -9.07
N TYR A 428 15.72 3.47 -8.54
CA TYR A 428 14.60 2.97 -7.76
C TYR A 428 15.00 2.87 -6.29
N LYS A 429 14.22 3.46 -5.40
CA LYS A 429 14.33 3.24 -3.95
C LYS A 429 13.25 2.25 -3.51
N ILE A 430 13.68 1.08 -3.01
CA ILE A 430 12.81 -0.02 -2.56
C ILE A 430 13.24 -0.38 -1.13
N GLY A 431 12.36 -0.12 -0.15
CA GLY A 431 12.73 -0.11 1.26
C GLY A 431 13.90 0.83 1.51
N SER A 432 14.92 0.33 2.21
CA SER A 432 16.18 1.04 2.46
C SER A 432 17.19 0.96 1.30
N GLN A 433 16.93 0.12 0.28
CA GLN A 433 17.89 -0.15 -0.79
C GLN A 433 17.69 0.76 -2.00
N ASN A 434 18.79 1.06 -2.67
CA ASN A 434 18.82 1.88 -3.89
C ASN A 434 19.35 1.04 -5.06
N PHE A 435 18.65 1.08 -6.18
CA PHE A 435 19.03 0.38 -7.41
C PHE A 435 19.13 1.36 -8.57
N TYR A 436 20.30 1.41 -9.19
CA TYR A 436 20.61 2.22 -10.36
C TYR A 436 20.66 1.30 -11.58
N VAL A 437 19.53 1.16 -12.25
CA VAL A 437 19.38 0.29 -13.43
C VAL A 437 19.82 1.05 -14.67
N PRO A 438 20.83 0.57 -15.42
CA PRO A 438 21.27 1.21 -16.65
C PRO A 438 20.16 1.22 -17.70
N ASN A 439 20.02 2.35 -18.38
CA ASN A 439 19.14 2.48 -19.52
C ASN A 439 19.85 2.01 -20.81
N TYR A 440 19.47 0.82 -21.28
CA TYR A 440 19.97 0.24 -22.52
C TYR A 440 19.14 0.57 -23.77
N GLY A 441 18.14 1.44 -23.66
CA GLY A 441 17.33 1.86 -24.81
C GLY A 441 15.91 1.29 -24.87
N LYS A 442 15.50 0.52 -23.85
CA LYS A 442 14.15 -0.03 -23.71
C LYS A 442 13.60 0.24 -22.31
N MET A 443 12.40 0.84 -22.24
CA MET A 443 11.62 0.93 -21.01
C MET A 443 10.47 -0.08 -21.07
N PHE A 444 10.52 -1.13 -20.25
CA PHE A 444 9.48 -2.16 -20.18
C PHE A 444 8.39 -1.76 -19.18
N VAL A 445 7.14 -2.08 -19.51
CA VAL A 445 5.98 -1.81 -18.66
C VAL A 445 5.04 -3.01 -18.61
N LEU A 446 4.46 -3.26 -17.43
CA LEU A 446 3.36 -4.21 -17.28
C LEU A 446 2.07 -3.59 -17.83
N ASN A 447 1.37 -4.31 -18.70
CA ASN A 447 0.13 -3.86 -19.31
C ASN A 447 -0.96 -4.94 -19.20
N ASP A 448 -2.18 -4.57 -19.60
CA ASP A 448 -3.37 -5.42 -19.62
C ASP A 448 -3.83 -5.81 -18.20
N PHE A 449 -4.77 -5.03 -17.68
CA PHE A 449 -5.32 -5.19 -16.32
C PHE A 449 -6.77 -5.72 -16.34
N GLY A 450 -7.26 -6.15 -17.51
CA GLY A 450 -8.67 -6.53 -17.71
C GLY A 450 -9.14 -7.75 -16.90
N VAL A 451 -8.21 -8.54 -16.36
CA VAL A 451 -8.51 -9.72 -15.51
C VAL A 451 -7.83 -9.66 -14.14
N SER A 452 -7.32 -8.50 -13.76
CA SER A 452 -6.63 -8.32 -12.49
C SER A 452 -7.58 -8.45 -11.29
N THR A 453 -7.08 -8.83 -10.13
CA THR A 453 -7.84 -8.89 -8.87
C THR A 453 -7.23 -7.92 -7.87
N LEU A 454 -8.06 -7.23 -7.08
CA LEU A 454 -7.62 -6.45 -5.92
C LEU A 454 -8.00 -7.16 -4.62
N TYR A 455 -7.14 -7.00 -3.63
CA TYR A 455 -7.33 -7.53 -2.29
C TYR A 455 -7.37 -6.43 -1.22
N ASP A 456 -7.06 -5.19 -1.58
CA ASP A 456 -7.15 -4.05 -0.67
C ASP A 456 -8.62 -3.67 -0.41
N PRO A 457 -9.04 -3.49 0.85
CA PRO A 457 -10.41 -3.13 1.22
C PRO A 457 -10.85 -1.74 0.70
N ASN A 458 -9.93 -0.86 0.29
CA ASN A 458 -10.27 0.41 -0.34
C ASN A 458 -10.77 0.26 -1.78
N PHE A 459 -10.67 -0.95 -2.32
CA PHE A 459 -10.86 -1.25 -3.74
C PHE A 459 -11.82 -2.43 -3.95
N GLN A 460 -12.94 -2.40 -3.21
CA GLN A 460 -13.93 -3.47 -3.21
C GLN A 460 -14.69 -3.55 -4.52
N LEU A 461 -14.66 -4.73 -5.14
CA LEU A 461 -15.32 -4.99 -6.40
C LEU A 461 -16.03 -6.34 -6.38
N TYR A 462 -17.22 -6.35 -6.98
CA TYR A 462 -18.14 -7.48 -6.90
C TYR A 462 -18.42 -7.99 -8.32
N PRO A 463 -17.89 -9.15 -8.72
CA PRO A 463 -18.06 -9.68 -10.08
C PRO A 463 -19.51 -9.94 -10.51
N SER A 464 -20.49 -9.84 -9.60
CA SER A 464 -21.91 -9.89 -9.93
C SER A 464 -22.74 -9.19 -8.86
N LYS A 465 -23.95 -8.72 -9.22
CA LYS A 465 -24.89 -8.12 -8.25
C LYS A 465 -25.29 -9.10 -7.13
N GLN A 466 -25.18 -10.41 -7.37
CA GLN A 466 -25.53 -11.47 -6.42
C GLN A 466 -24.42 -11.74 -5.40
N ARG A 467 -23.19 -11.27 -5.64
CA ARG A 467 -22.08 -11.43 -4.69
C ARG A 467 -22.37 -10.63 -3.41
N LYS A 468 -22.44 -11.36 -2.30
CA LYS A 468 -22.66 -10.81 -0.95
C LYS A 468 -21.37 -10.49 -0.19
N THR A 469 -20.21 -10.93 -0.70
CA THR A 469 -18.93 -10.77 -0.01
C THR A 469 -17.80 -10.37 -0.95
N PHE A 470 -16.95 -9.45 -0.51
CA PHE A 470 -15.66 -9.13 -1.13
C PHE A 470 -14.59 -10.06 -0.57
N ASN A 471 -13.65 -10.50 -1.41
CA ASN A 471 -12.59 -11.42 -0.99
C ASN A 471 -11.32 -10.62 -0.70
N LEU A 472 -10.86 -10.65 0.56
CA LEU A 472 -9.58 -10.04 0.94
C LEU A 472 -8.39 -10.98 0.65
N GLY A 473 -8.66 -12.21 0.22
CA GLY A 473 -7.63 -13.20 -0.13
C GLY A 473 -7.60 -14.36 0.85
N SER A 474 -6.66 -15.27 0.63
CA SER A 474 -6.55 -16.50 1.40
C SER A 474 -5.12 -16.77 1.87
N ARG A 475 -5.01 -17.56 2.94
CA ARG A 475 -3.77 -18.10 3.50
C ARG A 475 -2.75 -17.01 3.81
N PHE A 476 -3.23 -15.98 4.50
CA PHE A 476 -2.44 -14.81 4.85
C PHE A 476 -1.14 -15.16 5.59
N ALA A 477 -0.13 -14.34 5.35
CA ALA A 477 1.11 -14.35 6.11
C ALA A 477 1.56 -12.91 6.36
N ILE A 478 2.28 -12.71 7.47
CA ILE A 478 2.93 -11.46 7.78
C ILE A 478 4.38 -11.55 7.29
N ASN A 479 4.80 -10.62 6.43
CA ASN A 479 6.20 -10.50 6.03
C ASN A 479 7.00 -9.87 7.17
N ILE A 480 7.73 -10.69 7.92
CA ILE A 480 8.65 -10.28 8.98
C ILE A 480 10.06 -10.40 8.42
N ASP A 481 10.63 -9.26 8.06
CA ASP A 481 12.04 -9.13 7.64
C ASP A 481 12.44 -10.13 6.55
N GLU A 482 11.66 -10.14 5.45
CA GLU A 482 11.82 -11.00 4.27
C GLU A 482 11.48 -12.48 4.47
N THR A 483 10.91 -12.84 5.62
CA THR A 483 10.42 -14.18 5.91
C THR A 483 8.93 -14.15 6.22
N PHE A 484 8.16 -15.05 5.61
CA PHE A 484 6.74 -15.17 5.94
C PHE A 484 6.55 -15.80 7.31
N SER A 485 5.78 -15.13 8.15
CA SER A 485 5.18 -15.68 9.36
C SER A 485 3.71 -16.00 9.06
N PRO A 486 3.35 -17.27 8.84
CA PRO A 486 1.99 -17.65 8.45
C PRO A 486 0.95 -17.26 9.50
N VAL A 487 -0.21 -16.81 9.05
CA VAL A 487 -1.35 -16.52 9.94
C VAL A 487 -2.19 -17.79 10.10
N GLU A 488 -2.43 -18.17 11.36
CA GLU A 488 -3.17 -19.37 11.72
C GLU A 488 -4.67 -19.09 11.85
N ALA A 489 -5.49 -19.99 11.30
CA ALA A 489 -6.94 -19.94 11.38
C ALA A 489 -7.55 -21.33 11.54
N GLY A 490 -8.22 -21.59 12.67
CA GLY A 490 -8.78 -22.91 12.97
C GLY A 490 -9.94 -23.36 12.09
N THR A 491 -10.66 -22.43 11.44
CA THR A 491 -11.86 -22.65 10.63
C THR A 491 -12.04 -21.55 9.58
N GLU A 492 -12.69 -21.83 8.44
CA GLU A 492 -13.06 -20.87 7.40
C GLU A 492 -14.59 -20.80 7.23
N VAL A 493 -15.10 -19.62 6.88
CA VAL A 493 -16.52 -19.41 6.58
C VAL A 493 -16.79 -19.64 5.09
N ILE A 494 -17.54 -20.69 4.77
CA ILE A 494 -17.99 -21.04 3.42
C ILE A 494 -19.52 -21.01 3.39
N GLY A 495 -20.08 -19.98 2.72
CA GLY A 495 -21.52 -19.72 2.79
C GLY A 495 -21.92 -19.35 4.22
N ASN A 496 -22.84 -20.10 4.80
CA ASN A 496 -23.26 -19.95 6.20
C ASN A 496 -22.61 -21.00 7.14
N GLU A 497 -21.67 -21.81 6.64
CA GLU A 497 -21.05 -22.90 7.40
C GLU A 497 -19.59 -22.60 7.79
N LEU A 498 -19.20 -23.05 8.98
CA LEU A 498 -17.82 -23.11 9.44
C LEU A 498 -17.20 -24.45 9.03
N ARG A 499 -16.12 -24.41 8.25
CA ARG A 499 -15.39 -25.61 7.81
C ARG A 499 -13.95 -25.58 8.31
N LYS A 500 -13.34 -26.75 8.55
CA LYS A 500 -11.91 -26.84 8.89
C LYS A 500 -11.08 -26.45 7.68
N THR A 501 -10.23 -25.44 7.84
CA THR A 501 -9.21 -25.01 6.89
C THR A 501 -8.24 -26.14 6.61
N LYS A 502 -7.85 -26.28 5.33
CA LYS A 502 -6.89 -27.29 4.88
C LYS A 502 -5.47 -26.82 5.20
N PRO A 503 -4.57 -27.74 5.62
CA PRO A 503 -3.20 -27.36 5.97
C PRO A 503 -2.42 -26.88 4.75
N VAL A 504 -1.56 -25.91 5.00
CA VAL A 504 -0.61 -25.31 4.08
C VAL A 504 0.79 -25.59 4.62
N LYS A 505 1.69 -26.07 3.76
CA LYS A 505 3.09 -26.31 4.06
C LYS A 505 3.94 -25.12 3.63
N TRP A 506 4.83 -24.71 4.52
CA TRP A 506 5.79 -23.63 4.31
C TRP A 506 7.19 -24.17 4.52
N THR A 507 8.05 -24.05 3.52
CA THR A 507 9.38 -24.69 3.51
C THR A 507 10.50 -23.69 3.19
N THR A 508 11.68 -23.89 3.77
CA THR A 508 12.91 -23.23 3.31
C THR A 508 13.59 -24.09 2.23
N ILE A 509 14.03 -23.48 1.13
CA ILE A 509 14.63 -24.21 0.01
C ILE A 509 16.10 -24.56 0.29
N THR A 510 16.76 -23.82 1.20
CA THR A 510 18.21 -23.92 1.40
C THR A 510 18.70 -25.09 2.22
N ASN A 511 17.85 -25.99 2.74
CA ASN A 511 18.22 -27.31 3.30
C ASN A 511 17.02 -28.17 3.74
N GLY A 512 15.76 -27.72 3.61
CA GLY A 512 14.59 -28.48 4.06
C GLY A 512 14.37 -28.52 5.59
N ASP A 513 15.28 -27.92 6.37
CA ASP A 513 15.30 -28.03 7.84
C ASP A 513 14.14 -27.30 8.54
N LEU A 514 13.60 -26.23 7.94
CA LEU A 514 12.49 -25.48 8.54
C LEU A 514 11.21 -25.72 7.76
N GLN A 515 10.41 -26.67 8.24
CA GLN A 515 9.05 -26.90 7.78
C GLN A 515 8.08 -26.36 8.81
N GLN A 516 7.23 -25.43 8.38
CA GLN A 516 6.09 -24.97 9.16
C GLN A 516 4.82 -25.38 8.46
N THR A 517 3.78 -25.66 9.24
CA THR A 517 2.44 -25.83 8.71
C THR A 517 1.53 -24.79 9.33
N SER A 518 0.61 -24.27 8.54
CA SER A 518 -0.47 -23.44 9.05
C SER A 518 -1.80 -23.87 8.46
N ARG A 519 -2.87 -23.54 9.15
CA ARG A 519 -4.21 -23.61 8.60
C ARG A 519 -4.54 -22.21 8.09
N GLY A 520 -4.33 -22.00 6.79
CA GLY A 520 -4.28 -20.67 6.21
C GLY A 520 -5.54 -19.83 6.44
N ALA A 521 -5.35 -18.62 6.99
CA ALA A 521 -6.43 -17.67 7.27
C ALA A 521 -7.01 -17.05 6.00
N SER A 522 -8.34 -16.98 5.92
CA SER A 522 -9.04 -16.37 4.78
C SER A 522 -10.02 -15.34 5.29
N TYR A 523 -10.10 -14.21 4.59
CA TYR A 523 -10.89 -13.07 5.03
C TYR A 523 -11.79 -12.58 3.92
N LYS A 524 -12.98 -12.12 4.32
CA LYS A 524 -13.97 -11.54 3.42
C LYS A 524 -14.56 -10.30 4.08
N ILE A 525 -15.12 -9.41 3.28
CA ILE A 525 -15.96 -8.31 3.78
C ILE A 525 -17.40 -8.62 3.38
N ASP A 526 -18.32 -8.52 4.33
CA ASP A 526 -19.75 -8.55 4.02
C ASP A 526 -20.14 -7.26 3.29
N ARG A 527 -20.74 -7.39 2.11
CA ARG A 527 -21.08 -6.24 1.25
C ARG A 527 -22.12 -5.33 1.88
N LYS A 528 -23.04 -5.87 2.70
CA LYS A 528 -24.15 -5.11 3.27
C LYS A 528 -23.71 -4.37 4.53
N THR A 529 -22.94 -5.03 5.39
CA THR A 529 -22.55 -4.47 6.70
C THR A 529 -21.18 -3.81 6.68
N GLY A 530 -20.34 -4.09 5.68
CA GLY A 530 -18.94 -3.64 5.62
C GLY A 530 -18.04 -4.34 6.64
N GLN A 531 -18.54 -5.30 7.41
CA GLN A 531 -17.77 -5.98 8.44
C GLN A 531 -16.86 -7.05 7.85
N VAL A 532 -15.67 -7.17 8.42
CA VAL A 532 -14.74 -8.26 8.06
C VAL A 532 -15.26 -9.57 8.68
N ILE A 533 -15.57 -10.53 7.81
CA ILE A 533 -15.85 -11.92 8.16
C ILE A 533 -14.49 -12.61 8.33
N ILE A 534 -14.10 -12.81 9.60
CA ILE A 534 -12.84 -13.47 9.95
C ILE A 534 -13.05 -14.97 10.17
N SER A 535 -12.07 -15.77 9.74
CA SER A 535 -11.80 -17.05 10.40
C SER A 535 -11.39 -16.83 11.87
N HIS A 536 -11.46 -17.84 12.74
CA HIS A 536 -10.85 -17.78 14.08
C HIS A 536 -9.32 -17.60 13.98
N THR A 537 -8.90 -16.37 13.71
CA THR A 537 -7.53 -15.96 13.48
C THR A 537 -6.85 -15.70 14.81
N VAL A 538 -5.67 -16.29 14.99
CA VAL A 538 -4.84 -16.04 16.16
C VAL A 538 -3.49 -15.52 15.69
N LEU A 539 -3.17 -14.27 16.06
CA LEU A 539 -1.84 -13.71 15.85
C LEU A 539 -0.92 -14.10 17.01
N THR A 540 0.29 -14.56 16.68
CA THR A 540 1.32 -14.86 17.68
C THR A 540 1.82 -13.58 18.36
N PRO A 541 2.42 -13.66 19.58
CA PRO A 541 3.03 -12.50 20.22
C PRO A 541 4.07 -11.79 19.34
N ILE A 542 4.86 -12.57 18.58
CA ILE A 542 5.86 -12.05 17.63
C ILE A 542 5.18 -11.25 16.51
N GLN A 543 4.11 -11.80 15.92
CA GLN A 543 3.33 -11.13 14.88
C GLN A 543 2.70 -9.83 15.39
N LYS A 544 2.04 -9.87 16.55
CA LYS A 544 1.44 -8.69 17.19
C LYS A 544 2.50 -7.63 17.47
N SER A 545 3.63 -8.02 18.05
CA SER A 545 4.74 -7.14 18.36
C SER A 545 5.35 -6.52 17.09
N TYR A 546 5.50 -7.29 16.02
CA TYR A 546 5.99 -6.78 14.73
C TYR A 546 5.04 -5.77 14.09
N LEU A 547 3.75 -6.12 13.97
CA LEU A 547 2.74 -5.22 13.39
C LEU A 547 2.61 -3.94 14.22
N PHE A 548 2.60 -4.08 15.55
CA PHE A 548 2.65 -2.94 16.46
C PHE A 548 3.89 -2.07 16.19
N ARG A 549 5.10 -2.66 16.07
CA ARG A 549 6.33 -1.92 15.71
C ARG A 549 6.27 -1.23 14.35
N LYS A 550 5.43 -1.70 13.44
CA LYS A 550 5.21 -1.10 12.11
C LYS A 550 4.07 -0.09 12.10
N GLY A 551 3.41 0.15 13.23
CA GLY A 551 2.23 1.00 13.31
C GLY A 551 1.08 0.45 12.47
N VAL A 552 0.90 -0.87 12.43
CA VAL A 552 -0.17 -1.57 11.72
C VAL A 552 -1.13 -2.19 12.73
N SER A 553 -2.44 -2.14 12.44
CA SER A 553 -3.47 -2.77 13.26
C SER A 553 -3.11 -4.23 13.55
N THR A 554 -3.36 -4.65 14.79
CA THR A 554 -3.27 -6.05 15.21
C THR A 554 -4.62 -6.76 15.23
N ASN A 555 -5.70 -6.04 14.91
CA ASN A 555 -7.06 -6.54 14.93
C ASN A 555 -7.50 -6.97 13.52
N PRO A 556 -7.57 -8.29 13.22
CA PRO A 556 -7.96 -8.77 11.89
C PRO A 556 -9.44 -8.51 11.54
N LYS A 557 -10.22 -7.88 12.43
CA LYS A 557 -11.60 -7.45 12.16
C LYS A 557 -11.69 -6.05 11.54
N THR A 558 -10.61 -5.27 11.55
CA THR A 558 -10.62 -3.88 11.03
C THR A 558 -10.08 -3.84 9.59
N TRP A 559 -10.52 -2.84 8.81
CA TRP A 559 -10.06 -2.66 7.44
C TRP A 559 -8.56 -2.35 7.39
N ASP A 560 -8.08 -1.48 8.29
CA ASP A 560 -6.68 -1.04 8.40
C ASP A 560 -5.68 -2.20 8.55
N TYR A 561 -6.14 -3.36 9.06
CA TYR A 561 -5.34 -4.58 9.10
C TYR A 561 -4.95 -5.06 7.69
N PHE A 562 -5.84 -4.91 6.71
CA PHE A 562 -5.66 -5.38 5.35
C PHE A 562 -5.12 -4.31 4.41
N GLU A 563 -4.93 -3.07 4.84
CA GLU A 563 -4.39 -2.00 3.98
C GLU A 563 -2.87 -2.08 3.85
N HIS A 564 -2.20 -2.72 4.82
CA HIS A 564 -0.75 -2.64 4.90
C HIS A 564 -0.05 -3.78 4.14
N PRO A 565 0.94 -3.49 3.27
CA PRO A 565 1.65 -4.49 2.46
C PRO A 565 2.55 -5.47 3.26
N TYR A 566 2.54 -5.40 4.59
CA TYR A 566 3.17 -6.42 5.44
C TYR A 566 2.25 -7.60 5.70
N ILE A 567 0.94 -7.40 5.63
CA ILE A 567 -0.10 -8.41 5.77
C ILE A 567 -0.56 -8.71 4.36
N ILE A 568 -0.13 -9.85 3.82
CA ILE A 568 -0.40 -10.15 2.42
C ILE A 568 -1.11 -11.49 2.27
N PRO A 569 -1.80 -11.70 1.14
CA PRO A 569 -2.21 -13.00 0.64
C PRO A 569 -1.08 -13.58 -0.25
N PRO A 570 -0.08 -14.29 0.31
CA PRO A 570 1.14 -14.67 -0.43
C PRO A 570 0.88 -15.67 -1.56
N PHE A 571 -0.20 -16.47 -1.47
CA PHE A 571 -0.52 -17.46 -2.50
C PHE A 571 -0.93 -16.81 -3.80
N GLU A 572 -1.69 -15.74 -3.68
CA GLU A 572 -2.19 -14.92 -4.75
C GLU A 572 -0.99 -14.26 -5.45
N PHE A 573 -0.14 -13.55 -4.69
CA PHE A 573 0.99 -12.79 -5.25
C PHE A 573 2.12 -13.63 -5.84
N TYR A 574 2.29 -14.87 -5.38
CA TYR A 574 3.28 -15.80 -5.94
C TYR A 574 3.17 -15.94 -7.45
N ASN A 575 1.95 -16.05 -7.94
CA ASN A 575 1.66 -16.35 -9.34
C ASN A 575 2.31 -15.37 -10.30
N ASP A 576 2.12 -14.08 -10.09
CA ASP A 576 2.62 -13.04 -10.97
C ASP A 576 4.15 -12.96 -10.96
N VAL A 577 4.79 -13.15 -9.80
CA VAL A 577 6.26 -13.19 -9.71
C VAL A 577 6.77 -14.38 -10.51
N GLN A 578 6.18 -15.55 -10.35
CA GLN A 578 6.62 -16.72 -11.09
C GLN A 578 6.30 -16.65 -12.58
N ASP A 579 5.14 -16.15 -12.97
CA ASP A 579 4.81 -15.92 -14.38
C ASP A 579 5.75 -14.89 -15.02
N THR A 580 6.19 -13.88 -14.26
CA THR A 580 7.24 -12.95 -14.70
C THR A 580 8.55 -13.69 -14.97
N LEU A 581 9.03 -14.54 -14.06
CA LEU A 581 10.26 -15.33 -14.28
C LEU A 581 10.11 -16.27 -15.48
N ARG A 582 8.96 -16.96 -15.57
CA ARG A 582 8.64 -17.91 -16.65
C ARG A 582 8.49 -17.24 -18.02
N THR A 583 8.25 -15.92 -18.10
CA THR A 583 8.36 -15.22 -19.39
C THR A 583 9.75 -15.33 -20.04
N PHE A 584 10.80 -15.51 -19.23
CA PHE A 584 12.17 -15.65 -19.71
C PHE A 584 12.67 -17.10 -19.78
N VAL A 585 12.19 -17.96 -18.88
CA VAL A 585 12.69 -19.35 -18.74
C VAL A 585 11.71 -20.41 -19.22
N GLY A 586 10.54 -20.00 -19.72
CA GLY A 586 9.46 -20.89 -20.11
C GLY A 586 8.76 -21.56 -18.93
N GLY A 587 7.75 -22.38 -19.24
CA GLY A 587 7.03 -23.18 -18.25
C GLY A 587 5.54 -22.87 -18.18
N LYS A 588 4.83 -23.61 -17.34
CA LYS A 588 3.37 -23.50 -17.20
C LYS A 588 2.96 -22.16 -16.62
N ARG A 589 1.91 -21.57 -17.19
CA ARG A 589 1.29 -20.36 -16.65
C ARG A 589 0.62 -20.67 -15.32
N THR A 590 0.74 -19.77 -14.34
CA THR A 590 0.24 -20.04 -12.98
C THR A 590 -1.26 -19.79 -12.82
N THR A 591 -1.77 -18.71 -13.40
CA THR A 591 -3.16 -18.25 -13.22
C THR A 591 -4.06 -18.66 -14.38
N GLN A 592 -3.50 -18.71 -15.59
CA GLN A 592 -4.24 -19.03 -16.82
C GLN A 592 -3.79 -20.35 -17.44
N LYS A 593 -4.61 -20.88 -18.36
CA LYS A 593 -4.23 -22.04 -19.17
C LYS A 593 -3.09 -21.70 -20.13
N GLY A 594 -2.24 -22.68 -20.41
CA GLY A 594 -1.15 -22.59 -21.39
C GLY A 594 0.24 -22.52 -20.76
N ASN A 595 1.24 -22.25 -21.60
CA ASN A 595 2.65 -22.19 -21.23
C ASN A 595 3.28 -20.87 -21.71
N HIS A 596 4.24 -20.36 -20.95
CA HIS A 596 5.21 -19.40 -21.44
C HIS A 596 6.18 -20.11 -22.39
N ALA A 597 6.46 -19.48 -23.53
CA ALA A 597 7.39 -20.00 -24.50
C ALA A 597 8.84 -19.87 -24.00
N LEU A 598 9.67 -20.85 -24.35
CA LEU A 598 11.12 -20.74 -24.22
C LEU A 598 11.66 -20.08 -25.50
N PHE A 599 12.43 -19.00 -25.36
CA PHE A 599 12.99 -18.27 -26.49
C PHE A 599 14.46 -18.66 -26.70
N PRO A 600 14.86 -19.21 -27.87
CA PRO A 600 16.24 -19.63 -28.14
C PRO A 600 17.27 -18.50 -28.12
N THR A 601 16.81 -17.26 -28.30
CA THR A 601 17.59 -16.01 -28.25
C THR A 601 18.08 -15.66 -26.85
N ILE A 602 17.46 -16.21 -25.80
CA ILE A 602 17.87 -15.97 -24.41
C ILE A 602 19.01 -16.92 -24.07
N SER A 603 20.09 -16.39 -23.50
CA SER A 603 21.26 -17.20 -23.16
C SER A 603 20.92 -18.26 -22.09
N LYS A 604 21.51 -19.46 -22.23
CA LYS A 604 21.38 -20.52 -21.22
C LYS A 604 21.90 -20.09 -19.84
N LYS A 605 22.90 -19.20 -19.81
CA LYS A 605 23.45 -18.63 -18.57
C LYS A 605 22.37 -17.83 -17.84
N PHE A 606 21.75 -16.87 -18.53
CA PHE A 606 20.66 -16.08 -17.97
C PHE A 606 19.51 -16.98 -17.49
N GLN A 607 19.09 -17.93 -18.33
CA GLN A 607 18.02 -18.88 -17.97
C GLN A 607 18.35 -19.66 -16.70
N LYS A 608 19.56 -20.23 -16.60
CA LYS A 608 20.00 -20.96 -15.39
C LYS A 608 19.98 -20.07 -14.15
N THR A 609 20.44 -18.83 -14.26
CA THR A 609 20.46 -17.87 -13.15
C THR A 609 19.04 -17.50 -12.68
N VAL A 610 18.10 -17.27 -13.61
CA VAL A 610 16.71 -16.93 -13.28
C VAL A 610 15.94 -18.15 -12.77
N SER A 611 16.14 -19.33 -13.36
CA SER A 611 15.45 -20.57 -12.96
C SER A 611 15.75 -20.98 -11.52
N ALA A 612 16.90 -20.58 -10.96
CA ALA A 612 17.24 -20.82 -9.55
C ALA A 612 16.31 -20.11 -8.55
N TYR A 613 15.47 -19.19 -9.02
CA TYR A 613 14.49 -18.45 -8.24
C TYR A 613 13.04 -18.83 -8.58
N LEU A 614 12.84 -19.92 -9.33
CA LEU A 614 11.50 -20.50 -9.46
C LEU A 614 11.11 -21.18 -8.15
N GLY A 615 9.95 -20.83 -7.61
CA GLY A 615 9.45 -21.48 -6.40
C GLY A 615 8.91 -22.88 -6.67
N LEU A 616 8.66 -23.61 -5.58
CA LEU A 616 8.19 -25.01 -5.61
C LEU A 616 6.76 -25.17 -6.14
N ALA A 617 5.91 -24.16 -5.99
CA ALA A 617 4.52 -24.23 -6.40
C ALA A 617 4.34 -24.04 -7.92
N GLU A 618 3.47 -24.85 -8.52
CA GLU A 618 3.09 -24.63 -9.92
C GLU A 618 2.11 -23.46 -10.09
N ASN A 619 1.21 -23.23 -9.13
CA ASN A 619 0.15 -22.21 -9.21
C ASN A 619 -0.52 -21.93 -7.85
N ALA A 620 -1.46 -20.97 -7.82
CA ALA A 620 -2.26 -20.55 -6.66
C ALA A 620 -2.97 -21.69 -5.91
N LYS A 621 -3.27 -22.83 -6.56
CA LYS A 621 -3.95 -23.96 -5.92
C LYS A 621 -2.99 -24.85 -5.12
N SER A 622 -1.68 -24.72 -5.34
CA SER A 622 -0.67 -25.41 -4.53
C SER A 622 -0.91 -25.15 -3.05
N ARG A 623 -0.47 -26.05 -2.18
CA ARG A 623 -0.45 -25.86 -0.72
C ARG A 623 0.94 -25.94 -0.14
N GLU A 624 1.95 -25.80 -0.97
CA GLU A 624 3.35 -25.86 -0.58
C GLU A 624 4.11 -24.68 -1.19
N PHE A 625 4.64 -23.81 -0.33
CA PHE A 625 5.28 -22.56 -0.72
C PHE A 625 6.55 -22.31 0.10
N SER A 626 7.42 -21.47 -0.44
CA SER A 626 8.61 -21.05 0.27
C SER A 626 8.27 -20.07 1.39
N LEU A 627 8.94 -20.21 2.54
CA LEU A 627 8.96 -19.17 3.58
C LEU A 627 9.68 -17.90 3.13
N HIS A 628 10.51 -17.98 2.10
CA HIS A 628 11.21 -16.83 1.58
C HIS A 628 10.31 -15.98 0.68
N THR A 629 10.22 -14.71 1.04
CA THR A 629 9.39 -13.72 0.35
C THR A 629 9.78 -13.46 -1.09
N TYR A 630 11.03 -13.68 -1.50
CA TYR A 630 11.50 -13.41 -2.85
C TYR A 630 10.89 -14.31 -3.94
N HIS A 631 10.22 -15.39 -3.57
CA HIS A 631 9.42 -16.19 -4.51
C HIS A 631 8.02 -15.61 -4.76
N VAL A 632 7.56 -14.72 -3.87
CA VAL A 632 6.17 -14.25 -3.78
C VAL A 632 6.05 -12.75 -4.06
N LEU A 633 6.99 -11.97 -3.53
CA LEU A 633 6.99 -10.52 -3.61
C LEU A 633 8.07 -10.05 -4.58
N ALA A 634 7.67 -9.23 -5.56
CA ALA A 634 8.59 -8.73 -6.57
C ALA A 634 9.67 -7.81 -5.97
N GLY A 635 9.33 -7.03 -4.92
CA GLY A 635 10.31 -6.21 -4.20
C GLY A 635 11.36 -7.04 -3.46
N SER A 636 10.95 -8.14 -2.84
CA SER A 636 11.86 -9.10 -2.19
C SER A 636 12.73 -9.83 -3.20
N PHE A 637 12.14 -10.23 -4.34
CA PHE A 637 12.90 -10.76 -5.48
C PHE A 637 13.96 -9.76 -5.93
N ILE A 638 13.60 -8.50 -6.13
CA ILE A 638 14.54 -7.47 -6.57
C ILE A 638 15.71 -7.37 -5.60
N LYS A 639 15.43 -7.23 -4.31
CA LYS A 639 16.45 -7.10 -3.26
C LYS A 639 17.37 -8.30 -3.18
N GLN A 640 16.84 -9.51 -3.28
CA GLN A 640 17.66 -10.72 -3.18
C GLN A 640 18.47 -10.97 -4.46
N PHE A 641 17.81 -10.93 -5.61
CA PHE A 641 18.40 -11.28 -6.90
C PHE A 641 19.41 -10.22 -7.35
N PHE A 642 19.00 -8.96 -7.44
CA PHE A 642 19.84 -7.92 -8.03
C PHE A 642 20.93 -7.41 -7.10
N SER A 643 20.90 -7.72 -5.80
CA SER A 643 22.04 -7.45 -4.91
C SER A 643 23.16 -8.48 -5.06
N LYS A 644 22.86 -9.67 -5.61
CA LYS A 644 23.81 -10.79 -5.73
C LYS A 644 24.26 -11.05 -7.16
N THR A 645 23.40 -10.75 -8.14
CA THR A 645 23.61 -11.14 -9.54
C THR A 645 24.23 -10.03 -10.39
N VAL A 646 23.93 -8.76 -10.11
CA VAL A 646 24.44 -7.61 -10.87
C VAL A 646 24.77 -6.44 -9.96
N ASN A 647 25.71 -5.56 -10.33
CA ASN A 647 26.02 -4.39 -9.53
C ASN A 647 25.09 -3.21 -9.86
N TYR A 648 23.87 -3.23 -9.33
CA TYR A 648 22.93 -2.09 -9.42
C TYR A 648 22.94 -1.21 -8.16
N GLN A 649 23.62 -1.59 -7.09
CA GLN A 649 23.60 -0.81 -5.84
C GLN A 649 24.61 0.35 -5.83
N THR A 650 25.55 0.37 -6.78
CA THR A 650 26.53 1.46 -6.89
C THR A 650 25.97 2.65 -7.64
N LYS A 651 25.98 3.84 -7.02
CA LYS A 651 25.57 5.08 -7.67
C LYS A 651 26.54 5.47 -8.80
N PRO A 652 26.07 5.67 -10.04
CA PRO A 652 26.94 6.06 -11.16
C PRO A 652 27.39 7.51 -11.04
N LYS A 653 28.70 7.78 -11.25
CA LYS A 653 29.28 9.14 -11.25
C LYS A 653 29.07 9.83 -12.60
N GLY A 654 28.66 11.10 -12.59
CA GLY A 654 28.55 11.94 -13.79
C GLY A 654 27.49 11.51 -14.82
N LYS A 655 26.56 10.62 -14.46
CA LYS A 655 25.50 10.12 -15.35
C LYS A 655 24.15 10.73 -14.99
N LYS A 656 23.28 10.90 -16.00
CA LYS A 656 21.89 11.33 -15.80
C LYS A 656 21.11 10.25 -15.06
N ILE A 657 20.37 10.64 -14.03
CA ILE A 657 19.56 9.75 -13.19
C ILE A 657 18.12 10.24 -13.17
N SER A 658 17.16 9.34 -13.42
CA SER A 658 15.74 9.57 -13.16
C SER A 658 15.33 8.82 -11.90
N TYR A 659 14.92 9.54 -10.85
CA TYR A 659 14.62 8.98 -9.53
C TYR A 659 13.14 8.58 -9.38
N TYR A 660 12.92 7.42 -8.78
CA TYR A 660 11.61 6.86 -8.44
C TYR A 660 11.65 6.29 -7.01
N ASP A 661 10.70 6.72 -6.19
CA ASP A 661 10.60 6.30 -4.79
C ASP A 661 9.42 5.34 -4.65
N MET A 662 9.73 4.04 -4.62
CA MET A 662 8.72 2.99 -4.59
C MET A 662 8.14 2.76 -3.19
N ASN A 663 8.65 3.48 -2.18
CA ASN A 663 8.10 3.48 -0.83
C ASN A 663 6.98 4.52 -0.63
N LYS A 664 6.76 5.40 -1.60
CA LYS A 664 5.69 6.39 -1.52
C LYS A 664 4.36 5.70 -1.75
N CYS A 665 3.40 5.98 -0.88
CA CYS A 665 2.02 5.54 -1.07
C CYS A 665 1.22 6.62 -1.80
N VAL A 666 0.13 6.21 -2.44
CA VAL A 666 -0.82 7.11 -3.07
C VAL A 666 -2.09 7.06 -2.25
N GLN A 667 -2.53 8.20 -1.69
CA GLN A 667 -3.91 8.28 -1.24
C GLN A 667 -4.84 8.24 -2.45
N PHE A 668 -5.70 7.24 -2.44
CA PHE A 668 -6.84 7.14 -3.33
C PHE A 668 -8.02 7.81 -2.62
N LYS A 669 -8.90 8.48 -3.37
CA LYS A 669 -10.15 8.93 -2.77
C LYS A 669 -10.94 7.67 -2.39
N GLN A 670 -11.36 7.56 -1.13
CA GLN A 670 -12.34 6.56 -0.73
C GLN A 670 -13.59 6.76 -1.62
N PHE A 671 -14.04 5.67 -2.23
CA PHE A 671 -15.19 5.65 -3.13
C PHE A 671 -16.45 5.27 -2.36
#